data_AF-A0AA47MPC9-F1
#
_entry.id   AF-A0AA47MPC9-F1
#
_cell.length_a   1.000
_cell.length_b   1.000
_cell.length_c   1.000
_cell.angle_alpha   90.00
_cell.angle_beta   90.00
_cell.angle_gamma   90.00
#
_symmetry.space_group_name_H-M   'P 1'
#
loop_
_entity.id
_entity.type
_entity.pdbx_description
1 polymer ?
#
loop_
_entity_poly.entity_id
_entity_poly.type
_entity_poly.pdbx_seq_one_letter_code
_entity_poly.pdbx_strand_id
1 'polypeptide(L)'
;MAFVFRRWRMLLVLNVLAVAGFVTFWAKCNTRGGGRRAAGPDGDGGGGAGGGGGGGLRQPRSNGTAPGAGLAHEVLLRRLGSLEDVVYRQLNGLSKSLGLIEGFGGRGRGGLPATLAPAEENEAKHLRDKYGYNAYLSDKISLDRSIPDHRPSKCRKASYPRELPQMSLIFIFVNEALSVILRSVHSAVNHTPAHLLKEIILVDDNSDDGHGGRSDVSMMMSVSVTPPPSLPRVPLEQLKGPLEDYVNKRYPGLVKIVRNQKREGLIRARIEGWKAATAEVTGFFDAHVEFTPSWAEPVLARIKEDRRRIILPSIDNIRHDTLELERYENSAHGYNWELWCMYINPPRQWWDEGDTSAPIRTPAMIGCSFVVHRVYFGELGLLDPGMDVYGGENIELGIRVWLCGGSMEVLPCSRVAHIARVKKPYHSNIAFHTRRNALRVAEVWMDEYKTNVYLAWNIPMENHGVDYGDISERLALRRALQCRSFEWYLDNVYPEMRRYNTTIHYGEIRNSVASHLCMDQGAKENHTATLHPCHGWGPQLGRYTTEGQLYLGPLGSTGEDTRCLVDDQTSRLPQLRHCDKVSNVKQKTWLFSQNESMVNGASGRCLEVVPANVNFGHLLVLQPCTGQRWAIKNTMRQPLVT
;
A
#
# COMPACT_ATOMS: atom_id res chain seq x y z
N MET A 1 4.88 37.26 -43.29
CA MET A 1 4.17 38.33 -42.54
C MET A 1 2.64 38.28 -42.65
N ALA A 2 2.04 37.97 -43.80
CA ALA A 2 0.57 38.01 -43.99
C ALA A 2 -0.23 37.04 -43.08
N PHE A 3 0.34 35.89 -42.71
CA PHE A 3 -0.32 34.90 -41.84
C PHE A 3 -0.41 35.34 -40.38
N VAL A 4 0.63 36.03 -39.89
CA VAL A 4 0.69 36.57 -38.51
C VAL A 4 -0.31 37.72 -38.37
N PHE A 5 -0.39 38.61 -39.36
CA PHE A 5 -1.35 39.72 -39.39
C PHE A 5 -2.82 39.26 -39.41
N ARG A 6 -3.12 38.17 -40.12
CA ARG A 6 -4.47 37.57 -40.17
C ARG A 6 -4.88 36.98 -38.81
N ARG A 7 -3.94 36.34 -38.12
CA ARG A 7 -4.16 35.72 -36.80
C ARG A 7 -4.31 36.77 -35.69
N TRP A 8 -3.54 37.86 -35.79
CA TRP A 8 -3.65 39.01 -34.89
C TRP A 8 -4.99 39.73 -35.06
N ARG A 9 -5.43 39.96 -36.30
CA ARG A 9 -6.77 40.51 -36.59
C ARG A 9 -7.90 39.64 -36.03
N MET A 10 -7.81 38.30 -36.18
CA MET A 10 -8.82 37.40 -35.60
C MET A 10 -8.85 37.46 -34.07
N LEU A 11 -7.68 37.50 -33.41
CA LEU A 11 -7.60 37.60 -31.95
C LEU A 11 -8.11 38.94 -31.43
N LEU A 12 -7.86 40.03 -32.16
CA LEU A 12 -8.37 41.35 -31.82
C LEU A 12 -9.90 41.41 -31.98
N VAL A 13 -10.44 40.83 -33.05
CA VAL A 13 -11.89 40.73 -33.26
C VAL A 13 -12.56 39.87 -32.18
N LEU A 14 -11.95 38.74 -31.81
CA LEU A 14 -12.48 37.87 -30.75
C LEU A 14 -12.45 38.55 -29.37
N ASN A 15 -11.40 39.30 -29.05
CA ASN A 15 -11.32 40.06 -27.79
C ASN A 15 -12.35 41.21 -27.76
N VAL A 16 -12.55 41.91 -28.89
CA VAL A 16 -13.58 42.97 -28.98
C VAL A 16 -14.98 42.38 -28.82
N LEU A 17 -15.26 41.21 -29.40
CA LEU A 17 -16.55 40.52 -29.23
C LEU A 17 -16.77 40.04 -27.80
N ALA A 18 -15.71 39.55 -27.13
CA ALA A 18 -15.77 39.14 -25.72
C ALA A 18 -16.04 40.32 -24.78
N VAL A 19 -15.35 41.45 -25.00
CA VAL A 19 -15.57 42.70 -24.23
C VAL A 19 -16.97 43.26 -24.48
N ALA A 20 -17.44 43.28 -25.74
CA ALA A 20 -18.81 43.70 -26.06
C ALA A 20 -19.85 42.77 -25.42
N GLY A 21 -19.61 41.46 -25.39
CA GLY A 21 -20.44 40.48 -24.67
C GLY A 21 -20.48 40.73 -23.17
N PHE A 22 -19.35 41.09 -22.56
CA PHE A 22 -19.27 41.39 -21.13
C PHE A 22 -19.97 42.71 -20.77
N VAL A 23 -19.78 43.76 -21.58
CA VAL A 23 -20.43 45.06 -21.40
C VAL A 23 -21.95 44.95 -21.59
N THR A 24 -22.41 44.19 -22.58
CA THR A 24 -23.84 43.97 -22.80
C THR A 24 -24.48 43.12 -21.70
N PHE A 25 -23.77 42.11 -21.17
CA PHE A 25 -24.21 41.33 -20.01
C PHE A 25 -24.29 42.21 -18.75
N TRP A 26 -23.26 43.02 -18.49
CA TRP A 26 -23.22 43.95 -17.36
C TRP A 26 -24.32 45.01 -17.43
N ALA A 27 -24.56 45.61 -18.60
CA ALA A 27 -25.65 46.56 -18.82
C ALA A 27 -27.04 45.93 -18.64
N LYS A 28 -27.21 44.65 -19.01
CA LYS A 28 -28.48 43.90 -18.86
C LYS A 28 -28.74 43.45 -17.42
N CYS A 29 -27.68 43.22 -16.64
CA CYS A 29 -27.77 43.00 -15.20
C CYS A 29 -28.08 44.30 -14.44
N ASN A 30 -27.52 45.43 -14.86
CA ASN A 30 -27.73 46.72 -14.18
C ASN A 30 -29.12 47.35 -14.48
N THR A 31 -29.73 47.02 -15.63
CA THR A 31 -31.08 47.49 -16.01
C THR A 31 -32.23 46.72 -15.34
N ARG A 32 -31.95 45.61 -14.65
CA ARG A 32 -32.94 44.88 -13.84
C ARG A 32 -32.95 45.28 -12.35
N GLY A 33 -32.09 46.21 -11.93
CA GLY A 33 -31.96 46.66 -10.54
C GLY A 33 -32.59 48.03 -10.20
N GLY A 34 -33.24 48.71 -11.14
CA GLY A 34 -33.68 50.11 -10.94
C GLY A 34 -35.15 50.37 -11.28
N GLY A 35 -36.01 50.42 -10.25
CA GLY A 35 -37.37 50.99 -10.28
C GLY A 35 -38.36 50.14 -9.46
N ARG A 36 -39.07 50.61 -8.42
CA ARG A 36 -39.30 51.94 -7.83
C ARG A 36 -39.53 51.75 -6.31
N ARG A 37 -38.92 52.56 -5.46
CA ARG A 37 -39.45 52.92 -4.13
C ARG A 37 -39.74 54.43 -4.18
N ALA A 38 -40.98 54.80 -3.92
CA ALA A 38 -41.39 56.15 -3.56
C ALA A 38 -42.14 56.06 -2.22
N ALA A 39 -41.74 56.90 -1.26
CA ALA A 39 -42.41 57.14 0.03
C ALA A 39 -43.79 57.81 -0.23
N GLY A 40 -44.89 57.41 0.42
CA GLY A 40 -45.39 57.76 1.78
C GLY A 40 -46.58 58.77 1.65
N PRO A 41 -47.42 59.08 2.67
CA PRO A 41 -47.63 58.50 4.00
C PRO A 41 -49.13 58.32 4.43
N ASP A 42 -49.33 57.87 5.68
CA ASP A 42 -50.48 58.03 6.61
C ASP A 42 -51.83 57.28 6.43
N GLY A 43 -52.33 56.72 7.55
CA GLY A 43 -53.77 56.45 7.77
C GLY A 43 -54.15 55.14 8.46
N ASP A 44 -54.02 55.09 9.78
CA ASP A 44 -54.98 54.63 10.82
C ASP A 44 -55.88 53.36 10.66
N GLY A 45 -56.10 52.66 11.79
CA GLY A 45 -57.36 51.92 12.06
C GLY A 45 -57.36 50.39 12.20
N GLY A 46 -57.24 49.90 13.45
CA GLY A 46 -58.27 49.06 14.10
C GLY A 46 -58.46 47.56 13.75
N GLY A 47 -58.06 46.69 14.69
CA GLY A 47 -58.95 45.75 15.41
C GLY A 47 -59.52 44.48 14.73
N GLY A 48 -59.49 43.36 15.47
CA GLY A 48 -60.52 42.31 15.34
C GLY A 48 -60.04 40.86 15.38
N ALA A 49 -60.42 40.15 16.44
CA ALA A 49 -60.13 38.74 16.74
C ALA A 49 -61.23 37.77 16.25
N GLY A 50 -60.94 36.46 16.32
CA GLY A 50 -61.89 35.32 16.25
C GLY A 50 -61.83 34.56 14.92
N GLY A 51 -61.76 33.23 14.83
CA GLY A 51 -62.13 32.15 15.74
C GLY A 51 -63.24 31.30 15.10
N GLY A 52 -63.04 29.98 14.96
CA GLY A 52 -64.14 29.01 14.78
C GLY A 52 -64.08 28.15 13.52
N GLY A 53 -64.12 26.82 13.73
CA GLY A 53 -64.05 25.78 12.69
C GLY A 53 -65.37 25.48 11.98
N GLY A 54 -65.36 24.42 11.15
CA GLY A 54 -66.56 23.85 10.52
C GLY A 54 -66.29 23.28 9.13
N GLY A 55 -66.35 21.94 9.00
CA GLY A 55 -65.99 21.20 7.79
C GLY A 55 -67.05 21.18 6.67
N GLY A 56 -66.66 20.57 5.55
CA GLY A 56 -67.58 20.26 4.45
C GLY A 56 -66.83 20.00 3.13
N LEU A 57 -66.85 18.75 2.69
CA LEU A 57 -66.31 18.25 1.42
C LEU A 57 -66.76 19.06 0.20
N ARG A 58 -65.81 19.39 -0.69
CA ARG A 58 -66.03 19.51 -2.15
C ARG A 58 -64.70 19.42 -2.90
N GLN A 59 -64.67 18.54 -3.92
CA GLN A 59 -63.57 18.28 -4.85
C GLN A 59 -62.97 19.56 -5.45
N PRO A 60 -61.64 19.66 -5.66
CA PRO A 60 -61.10 20.71 -6.50
C PRO A 60 -61.04 20.25 -7.97
N ARG A 61 -61.76 20.98 -8.81
CA ARG A 61 -61.46 21.09 -10.24
C ARG A 61 -60.12 21.79 -10.43
N SER A 62 -59.38 21.31 -11.42
CA SER A 62 -58.17 21.86 -12.00
C SER A 62 -58.22 23.37 -12.24
N ASN A 63 -57.20 24.10 -11.77
CA ASN A 63 -56.69 25.28 -12.47
C ASN A 63 -55.19 25.40 -12.22
N GLY A 64 -54.45 25.55 -13.33
CA GLY A 64 -53.00 25.38 -13.40
C GLY A 64 -52.20 26.46 -12.67
N THR A 65 -51.19 26.00 -11.92
CA THR A 65 -50.06 26.80 -11.45
C THR A 65 -48.90 26.70 -12.45
N ALA A 66 -48.38 27.86 -12.85
CA ALA A 66 -47.26 28.02 -13.75
C ALA A 66 -45.96 27.34 -13.24
N PRO A 67 -45.22 26.58 -14.07
CA PRO A 67 -43.91 26.06 -13.71
C PRO A 67 -42.83 27.05 -14.18
N GLY A 68 -42.17 27.77 -13.26
CA GLY A 68 -41.22 28.81 -13.67
C GLY A 68 -40.01 29.11 -12.79
N ALA A 69 -39.89 28.54 -11.58
CA ALA A 69 -38.82 28.93 -10.65
C ALA A 69 -37.74 27.84 -10.40
N GLY A 70 -38.09 26.55 -10.41
CA GLY A 70 -37.13 25.46 -10.12
C GLY A 70 -36.17 25.15 -11.26
N LEU A 71 -36.68 25.12 -12.50
CA LEU A 71 -35.89 24.76 -13.68
C LEU A 71 -34.81 25.81 -14.02
N ALA A 72 -35.08 27.08 -13.69
CA ALA A 72 -34.15 28.18 -13.95
C ALA A 72 -32.92 28.15 -13.02
N HIS A 73 -33.09 27.72 -11.77
CA HIS A 73 -32.00 27.63 -10.78
C HIS A 73 -31.04 26.47 -11.10
N GLU A 74 -31.57 25.30 -11.48
CA GLU A 74 -30.78 24.14 -11.92
C GLU A 74 -29.98 24.43 -13.20
N VAL A 75 -30.57 25.14 -14.15
CA VAL A 75 -29.88 25.55 -15.38
C VAL A 75 -28.79 26.57 -15.07
N LEU A 76 -28.99 27.46 -14.08
CA LEU A 76 -27.99 28.42 -13.64
C LEU A 76 -26.81 27.72 -12.95
N LEU A 77 -27.07 26.72 -12.11
CA LEU A 77 -26.05 25.90 -11.46
C LEU A 77 -25.26 25.05 -12.47
N ARG A 78 -25.93 24.45 -13.47
CA ARG A 78 -25.25 23.76 -14.58
C ARG A 78 -24.36 24.71 -15.39
N ARG A 79 -24.81 25.95 -15.63
CA ARG A 79 -24.02 26.95 -16.34
C ARG A 79 -22.85 27.46 -15.49
N LEU A 80 -23.01 27.60 -14.18
CA LEU A 80 -21.93 27.96 -13.25
C LEU A 80 -20.88 26.83 -13.16
N GLY A 81 -21.30 25.57 -13.04
CA GLY A 81 -20.39 24.42 -13.09
C GLY A 81 -19.68 24.30 -14.45
N SER A 82 -20.37 24.58 -15.56
CA SER A 82 -19.74 24.66 -16.88
C SER A 82 -18.77 25.85 -17.01
N LEU A 83 -19.00 26.95 -16.30
CA LEU A 83 -18.11 28.12 -16.29
C LEU A 83 -16.87 27.86 -15.45
N GLU A 84 -17.01 27.19 -14.30
CA GLU A 84 -15.91 26.68 -13.50
C GLU A 84 -15.02 25.75 -14.33
N ASP A 85 -15.63 24.84 -15.10
CA ASP A 85 -14.95 23.93 -16.03
C ASP A 85 -14.23 24.67 -17.17
N VAL A 86 -14.82 25.75 -17.70
CA VAL A 86 -14.21 26.60 -18.74
C VAL A 86 -13.08 27.45 -18.18
N VAL A 87 -13.21 27.97 -16.97
CA VAL A 87 -12.17 28.72 -16.26
C VAL A 87 -11.02 27.77 -15.90
N TYR A 88 -11.30 26.56 -15.43
CA TYR A 88 -10.32 25.49 -15.20
C TYR A 88 -9.55 25.14 -16.48
N ARG A 89 -10.24 25.04 -17.62
CA ARG A 89 -9.62 24.81 -18.95
C ARG A 89 -8.82 26.00 -19.46
N GLN A 90 -9.25 27.24 -19.21
CA GLN A 90 -8.52 28.45 -19.60
C GLN A 90 -7.29 28.70 -18.72
N LEU A 91 -7.34 28.37 -17.43
CA LEU A 91 -6.19 28.41 -16.51
C LEU A 91 -5.16 27.33 -16.85
N ASN A 92 -5.57 26.14 -17.31
CA ASN A 92 -4.65 25.18 -17.94
C ASN A 92 -4.00 25.74 -19.22
N GLY A 93 -4.63 26.72 -19.89
CA GLY A 93 -4.02 27.50 -20.96
C GLY A 93 -2.86 28.40 -20.51
N LEU A 94 -2.85 28.82 -19.23
CA LEU A 94 -1.76 29.59 -18.60
C LEU A 94 -0.64 28.70 -18.04
N SER A 95 -0.90 27.42 -17.77
CA SER A 95 0.13 26.42 -17.44
C SER A 95 1.23 26.31 -18.52
N LYS A 96 0.87 26.63 -19.78
CA LYS A 96 1.80 26.71 -20.93
C LYS A 96 3.02 27.61 -20.71
N SER A 97 2.94 28.64 -19.86
CA SER A 97 4.06 29.57 -19.65
C SER A 97 5.03 29.14 -18.55
N LEU A 98 4.78 28.01 -17.86
CA LEU A 98 5.58 27.53 -16.72
C LEU A 98 6.38 26.25 -17.00
N GLY A 99 6.42 25.78 -18.24
CA GLY A 99 7.53 24.96 -18.72
C GLY A 99 7.55 23.48 -18.33
N LEU A 100 6.40 22.84 -18.12
CA LEU A 100 6.31 21.38 -18.14
C LEU A 100 5.04 20.99 -18.89
N ILE A 101 5.22 20.23 -19.99
CA ILE A 101 4.32 19.21 -20.59
C ILE A 101 3.78 19.48 -22.00
N GLU A 102 3.99 18.47 -22.86
CA GLU A 102 3.46 18.32 -24.22
C GLU A 102 1.92 18.50 -24.29
N GLY A 103 1.44 19.11 -25.38
CA GLY A 103 0.02 19.35 -25.61
C GLY A 103 -0.84 18.08 -25.74
N PHE A 104 -2.04 18.23 -26.32
CA PHE A 104 -2.94 17.11 -26.63
C PHE A 104 -2.18 16.01 -27.40
N GLY A 105 -2.01 14.82 -26.80
CA GLY A 105 -1.29 13.68 -27.40
C GLY A 105 0.09 13.32 -26.81
N GLY A 106 0.50 13.88 -25.67
CA GLY A 106 1.79 13.60 -25.04
C GLY A 106 1.97 12.20 -24.42
N ARG A 107 3.23 11.84 -24.11
CA ARG A 107 3.62 10.54 -23.52
C ARG A 107 2.81 10.20 -22.25
N GLY A 108 2.37 8.95 -22.14
CA GLY A 108 1.71 8.42 -20.93
C GLY A 108 0.29 8.93 -20.68
N ARG A 109 -0.30 9.67 -21.63
CA ARG A 109 -1.67 10.20 -21.51
C ARG A 109 -2.69 9.07 -21.45
N GLY A 110 -3.65 9.20 -20.53
CA GLY A 110 -4.72 8.21 -20.34
C GLY A 110 -4.24 6.96 -19.61
N GLY A 111 -3.11 7.03 -18.91
CA GLY A 111 -2.46 5.86 -18.29
C GLY A 111 -1.85 4.88 -19.28
N LEU A 112 -1.74 5.23 -20.57
CA LEU A 112 -1.16 4.37 -21.60
C LEU A 112 0.36 4.20 -21.40
N PRO A 113 0.96 3.10 -21.91
CA PRO A 113 2.40 2.90 -21.85
C PRO A 113 3.14 4.01 -22.60
N ALA A 114 4.23 4.50 -22.01
CA ALA A 114 5.15 5.43 -22.65
C ALA A 114 6.49 4.75 -22.93
N THR A 115 7.16 5.19 -23.99
CA THR A 115 8.46 4.66 -24.41
C THR A 115 9.47 5.78 -24.59
N LEU A 116 10.75 5.42 -24.44
CA LEU A 116 11.88 6.29 -24.74
C LEU A 116 12.38 6.03 -26.16
N ALA A 117 13.00 7.03 -26.78
CA ALA A 117 13.75 6.81 -28.00
C ALA A 117 15.02 5.98 -27.71
N PRO A 118 15.57 5.22 -28.67
CA PRO A 118 16.76 4.39 -28.43
C PRO A 118 17.98 5.16 -27.89
N ALA A 119 18.15 6.43 -28.27
CA ALA A 119 19.22 7.28 -27.74
C ALA A 119 19.04 7.66 -26.27
N GLU A 120 17.78 7.75 -25.81
CA GLU A 120 17.40 8.11 -24.44
C GLU A 120 17.57 6.93 -23.45
N GLU A 121 17.54 5.69 -23.93
CA GLU A 121 17.62 4.48 -23.10
C GLU A 121 18.92 4.38 -22.29
N ASN A 122 20.03 4.86 -22.85
CA ASN A 122 21.33 4.87 -22.16
C ASN A 122 21.33 5.82 -20.96
N GLU A 123 20.68 6.98 -21.07
CA GLU A 123 20.56 7.95 -19.98
C GLU A 123 19.63 7.43 -18.87
N ALA A 124 18.58 6.70 -19.25
CA ALA A 124 17.61 6.13 -18.32
C ALA A 124 18.18 5.02 -17.43
N LYS A 125 19.21 4.28 -17.89
CA LYS A 125 19.75 3.11 -17.19
C LYS A 125 20.17 3.43 -15.75
N HIS A 126 20.98 4.48 -15.56
CA HIS A 126 21.46 4.85 -14.23
C HIS A 126 20.31 5.25 -13.29
N LEU A 127 19.29 5.95 -13.81
CA LEU A 127 18.14 6.38 -13.00
C LEU A 127 17.19 5.22 -12.67
N ARG A 128 17.03 4.24 -13.58
CA ARG A 128 16.34 2.97 -13.29
C ARG A 128 17.03 2.22 -12.15
N ASP A 129 18.36 2.16 -12.18
CA ASP A 129 19.13 1.54 -11.11
C ASP A 129 19.09 2.34 -9.81
N LYS A 130 18.98 3.67 -9.86
CA LYS A 130 18.89 4.48 -8.64
C LYS A 130 17.54 4.35 -7.96
N TYR A 131 16.45 4.53 -8.71
CA TYR A 131 15.10 4.62 -8.14
C TYR A 131 14.34 3.28 -8.16
N GLY A 132 14.76 2.30 -8.95
CA GLY A 132 14.02 1.04 -9.14
C GLY A 132 12.81 1.16 -10.10
N TYR A 133 12.72 2.29 -10.82
CA TYR A 133 11.76 2.57 -11.89
C TYR A 133 12.32 3.62 -12.85
N ASN A 134 11.68 3.83 -14.00
CA ASN A 134 12.11 4.69 -15.09
C ASN A 134 11.82 6.18 -14.80
N ALA A 135 12.58 6.76 -13.87
CA ALA A 135 12.46 8.19 -13.52
C ALA A 135 12.75 9.11 -14.71
N TYR A 136 13.67 8.73 -15.61
CA TYR A 136 13.96 9.50 -16.81
C TYR A 136 12.73 9.63 -17.74
N LEU A 137 11.98 8.54 -17.92
CA LEU A 137 10.72 8.58 -18.65
C LEU A 137 9.67 9.39 -17.88
N SER A 138 9.62 9.27 -16.56
CA SER A 138 8.73 10.07 -15.71
C SER A 138 8.93 11.57 -15.94
N ASP A 139 10.16 12.06 -16.07
CA ASP A 139 10.45 13.48 -16.30
C ASP A 139 9.87 14.00 -17.62
N LYS A 140 9.56 13.12 -18.56
CA LYS A 140 8.95 13.43 -19.87
C LYS A 140 7.43 13.20 -19.91
N ILE A 141 6.84 12.76 -18.81
CA ILE A 141 5.40 12.54 -18.69
C ILE A 141 4.76 13.66 -17.90
N SER A 142 3.55 14.05 -18.33
CA SER A 142 2.71 15.01 -17.64
C SER A 142 2.58 14.81 -16.13
N LEU A 143 2.86 15.85 -15.34
CA LEU A 143 2.47 15.96 -13.94
C LEU A 143 0.93 15.98 -13.80
N ASP A 144 0.23 16.48 -14.81
CA ASP A 144 -1.24 16.53 -14.91
C ASP A 144 -1.78 15.49 -15.92
N ARG A 145 -1.12 14.33 -16.07
CA ARG A 145 -1.59 13.31 -17.03
C ARG A 145 -2.97 12.81 -16.61
N SER A 146 -3.84 12.58 -17.60
CA SER A 146 -5.10 11.87 -17.35
C SER A 146 -4.82 10.39 -17.11
N ILE A 147 -5.59 9.76 -16.23
CA ILE A 147 -5.56 8.31 -15.96
C ILE A 147 -6.97 7.70 -16.12
N PRO A 148 -7.08 6.38 -16.42
CA PRO A 148 -8.37 5.74 -16.63
C PRO A 148 -9.12 5.53 -15.31
N ASP A 149 -10.46 5.53 -15.37
CA ASP A 149 -11.32 5.21 -14.23
C ASP A 149 -11.70 3.72 -14.26
N HIS A 150 -11.01 2.94 -13.42
CA HIS A 150 -11.22 1.49 -13.28
C HIS A 150 -12.28 1.11 -12.24
N ARG A 151 -13.01 2.07 -11.67
CA ARG A 151 -14.02 1.77 -10.64
C ARG A 151 -15.20 0.97 -11.21
N PRO A 152 -15.79 0.08 -10.41
CA PRO A 152 -17.04 -0.61 -10.74
C PRO A 152 -18.13 0.37 -11.23
N SER A 153 -19.00 -0.10 -12.12
CA SER A 153 -20.03 0.74 -12.74
C SER A 153 -21.01 1.34 -11.71
N LYS A 154 -21.28 0.64 -10.60
CA LYS A 154 -22.07 1.14 -9.47
C LYS A 154 -21.39 2.33 -8.79
N CYS A 155 -20.08 2.26 -8.55
CA CYS A 155 -19.31 3.35 -7.92
C CYS A 155 -19.38 4.66 -8.72
N ARG A 156 -19.35 4.55 -10.06
CA ARG A 156 -19.44 5.73 -10.96
C ARG A 156 -20.79 6.45 -10.91
N LYS A 157 -21.83 5.76 -10.44
CA LYS A 157 -23.19 6.30 -10.28
C LYS A 157 -23.52 6.67 -8.83
N ALA A 158 -22.61 6.37 -7.90
CA ALA A 158 -22.82 6.62 -6.48
C ALA A 158 -22.76 8.13 -6.20
N SER A 159 -23.64 8.59 -5.30
CA SER A 159 -23.64 9.96 -4.80
C SER A 159 -23.29 9.95 -3.32
N TYR A 160 -22.42 10.87 -2.91
CA TYR A 160 -22.01 11.04 -1.52
C TYR A 160 -22.57 12.35 -0.95
N PRO A 161 -22.80 12.45 0.37
CA PRO A 161 -23.17 13.71 1.02
C PRO A 161 -22.14 14.80 0.70
N ARG A 162 -22.58 16.06 0.59
CA ARG A 162 -21.65 17.19 0.40
C ARG A 162 -20.85 17.51 1.67
N GLU A 163 -21.47 17.33 2.82
CA GLU A 163 -20.82 17.56 4.12
C GLU A 163 -20.03 16.32 4.53
N LEU A 164 -18.80 16.22 4.05
CA LEU A 164 -17.82 15.22 4.46
C LEU A 164 -16.69 15.89 5.25
N PRO A 165 -16.03 15.16 6.17
CA PRO A 165 -14.91 15.72 6.92
C PRO A 165 -13.75 16.09 5.98
N GLN A 166 -13.02 17.15 6.32
CA GLN A 166 -11.83 17.52 5.56
C GLN A 166 -10.69 16.54 5.86
N MET A 167 -9.75 16.41 4.91
CA MET A 167 -8.60 15.54 5.02
C MET A 167 -7.26 16.25 4.80
N SER A 168 -6.25 15.80 5.53
CA SER A 168 -4.83 16.11 5.32
C SER A 168 -4.18 14.91 4.61
N LEU A 169 -3.57 15.13 3.45
CA LEU A 169 -2.82 14.08 2.75
C LEU A 169 -1.34 14.17 3.14
N ILE A 170 -0.75 13.05 3.54
CA ILE A 170 0.61 12.96 4.05
C ILE A 170 1.40 12.03 3.12
N PHE A 171 2.40 12.60 2.43
CA PHE A 171 3.34 11.86 1.60
C PHE A 171 4.69 11.76 2.28
N ILE A 172 5.20 10.55 2.45
CA ILE A 172 6.52 10.32 3.01
C ILE A 172 7.47 10.02 1.86
N PHE A 173 8.62 10.70 1.84
CA PHE A 173 9.61 10.48 0.81
C PHE A 173 11.03 10.51 1.35
N VAL A 174 11.89 9.81 0.62
CA VAL A 174 13.33 9.91 0.76
C VAL A 174 13.98 9.61 -0.59
N ASN A 175 14.81 10.52 -1.07
CA ASN A 175 15.49 10.38 -2.35
C ASN A 175 14.54 9.95 -3.50
N GLU A 176 13.34 10.53 -3.54
CA GLU A 176 12.34 10.26 -4.59
C GLU A 176 12.63 11.08 -5.86
N ALA A 177 12.22 10.60 -7.03
CA ALA A 177 12.32 11.43 -8.24
C ALA A 177 11.36 12.63 -8.16
N LEU A 178 11.84 13.83 -8.50
CA LEU A 178 11.06 15.07 -8.42
C LEU A 178 9.77 15.01 -9.26
N SER A 179 9.83 14.50 -10.49
CA SER A 179 8.64 14.38 -11.34
C SER A 179 7.57 13.45 -10.75
N VAL A 180 7.97 12.44 -9.98
CA VAL A 180 7.07 11.45 -9.39
C VAL A 180 6.35 12.00 -8.16
N ILE A 181 7.08 12.64 -7.24
CA ILE A 181 6.46 13.29 -6.08
C ILE A 181 5.55 14.45 -6.51
N LEU A 182 5.97 15.25 -7.50
CA LEU A 182 5.14 16.33 -8.02
C LEU A 182 3.88 15.79 -8.72
N ARG A 183 3.97 14.68 -9.48
CA ARG A 183 2.78 14.06 -10.09
C ARG A 183 1.81 13.52 -9.03
N SER A 184 2.33 13.00 -7.92
CA SER A 184 1.49 12.60 -6.77
C SER A 184 0.74 13.80 -6.18
N VAL A 185 1.42 14.93 -5.96
CA VAL A 185 0.80 16.17 -5.48
C VAL A 185 -0.23 16.72 -6.47
N HIS A 186 0.11 16.77 -7.76
CA HIS A 186 -0.80 17.24 -8.81
C HIS A 186 -2.06 16.38 -8.89
N SER A 187 -1.92 15.06 -8.94
CA SER A 187 -3.08 14.16 -8.99
C SER A 187 -3.94 14.26 -7.73
N ALA A 188 -3.33 14.40 -6.54
CA ALA A 188 -4.05 14.64 -5.29
C ALA A 188 -4.90 15.92 -5.33
N VAL A 189 -4.33 17.03 -5.80
CA VAL A 189 -5.04 18.31 -5.93
C VAL A 189 -6.13 18.24 -7.01
N ASN A 190 -5.82 17.64 -8.17
CA ASN A 190 -6.73 17.57 -9.31
C ASN A 190 -7.93 16.64 -9.07
N HIS A 191 -7.78 15.61 -8.22
CA HIS A 191 -8.79 14.57 -8.02
C HIS A 191 -9.41 14.54 -6.63
N THR A 192 -9.12 15.54 -5.79
CA THR A 192 -9.77 15.72 -4.49
C THR A 192 -10.57 17.04 -4.50
N PRO A 193 -11.87 17.03 -4.21
CA PRO A 193 -12.66 18.25 -4.15
C PRO A 193 -12.06 19.28 -3.18
N ALA A 194 -11.95 20.54 -3.59
CA ALA A 194 -11.25 21.59 -2.84
C ALA A 194 -11.80 21.83 -1.42
N HIS A 195 -13.09 21.61 -1.20
CA HIS A 195 -13.70 21.74 0.13
C HIS A 195 -13.34 20.57 1.08
N LEU A 196 -12.89 19.43 0.53
CA LEU A 196 -12.47 18.25 1.29
C LEU A 196 -10.96 18.22 1.54
N LEU A 197 -10.15 18.78 0.63
CA LEU A 197 -8.70 18.83 0.80
C LEU A 197 -8.28 20.01 1.68
N LYS A 198 -7.89 19.74 2.93
CA LYS A 198 -7.42 20.76 3.85
C LYS A 198 -6.00 21.21 3.55
N GLU A 199 -5.11 20.24 3.37
CA GLU A 199 -3.68 20.45 3.19
C GLU A 199 -2.99 19.18 2.66
N ILE A 200 -1.82 19.37 2.06
CA ILE A 200 -0.90 18.30 1.69
C ILE A 200 0.40 18.50 2.48
N ILE A 201 0.90 17.44 3.09
CA ILE A 201 2.10 17.44 3.93
C ILE A 201 3.10 16.49 3.29
N LEU A 202 4.23 17.03 2.82
CA LEU A 202 5.36 16.27 2.30
C LEU A 202 6.37 16.11 3.43
N VAL A 203 6.59 14.88 3.89
CA VAL A 203 7.57 14.57 4.94
C VAL A 203 8.85 14.05 4.29
N ASP A 204 9.88 14.88 4.31
CA ASP A 204 11.24 14.53 3.90
C ASP A 204 11.93 13.77 5.04
N ASP A 205 12.09 12.45 4.88
CA ASP A 205 12.85 11.61 5.79
C ASP A 205 14.36 11.74 5.51
N ASN A 206 14.87 12.96 5.62
CA ASN A 206 16.28 13.32 5.46
C ASN A 206 16.90 12.84 4.13
N SER A 207 16.30 13.25 2.99
CA SER A 207 16.87 13.06 1.66
C SER A 207 18.25 13.72 1.52
N ASP A 208 19.14 13.10 0.75
CA ASP A 208 20.53 13.53 0.59
C ASP A 208 20.64 14.84 -0.21
N ASP A 209 21.58 15.70 0.18
CA ASP A 209 21.91 16.97 -0.51
C ASP A 209 22.77 16.77 -1.78
N GLY A 210 22.83 15.54 -2.30
CA GLY A 210 23.54 15.23 -3.54
C GLY A 210 25.08 15.17 -3.46
N HIS A 211 25.66 15.19 -2.27
CA HIS A 211 27.12 14.99 -2.06
C HIS A 211 27.47 13.61 -1.45
N GLY A 212 26.48 12.80 -1.07
CA GLY A 212 26.67 11.59 -0.25
C GLY A 212 26.86 10.27 -1.02
N GLY A 213 27.83 10.21 -1.95
CA GLY A 213 28.18 8.98 -2.67
C GLY A 213 29.67 8.60 -2.58
N ARG A 214 30.38 9.09 -1.57
CA ARG A 214 31.79 8.76 -1.31
C ARG A 214 32.04 8.53 0.18
N SER A 215 31.44 7.48 0.70
CA SER A 215 32.00 6.73 1.83
C SER A 215 32.16 5.30 1.31
N ASP A 216 33.37 4.75 1.42
CA ASP A 216 33.81 3.41 0.98
C ASP A 216 34.43 3.23 -0.41
N VAL A 217 35.20 4.20 -0.90
CA VAL A 217 36.30 3.91 -1.85
C VAL A 217 37.55 4.72 -1.48
N SER A 218 38.08 4.47 -0.28
CA SER A 218 39.44 4.88 0.07
C SER A 218 40.37 3.66 0.06
N MET A 219 40.46 2.96 -1.08
CA MET A 219 41.61 2.11 -1.37
C MET A 219 41.65 1.79 -2.87
N MET A 220 42.28 2.68 -3.65
CA MET A 220 42.96 2.44 -4.93
C MET A 220 43.01 3.77 -5.69
N MET A 221 44.01 4.60 -5.38
CA MET A 221 44.44 5.67 -6.28
C MET A 221 45.92 5.49 -6.57
N SER A 222 46.21 4.84 -7.68
CA SER A 222 47.47 4.98 -8.40
C SER A 222 47.35 4.43 -9.82
N VAL A 223 46.45 4.98 -10.65
CA VAL A 223 46.64 4.97 -12.11
C VAL A 223 46.06 6.25 -12.68
N SER A 224 46.93 7.07 -13.27
CA SER A 224 46.60 8.25 -14.06
C SER A 224 45.96 7.83 -15.38
N VAL A 225 44.62 7.91 -15.44
CA VAL A 225 43.85 7.85 -16.68
C VAL A 225 43.08 9.16 -16.81
N THR A 226 43.24 9.84 -17.94
CA THR A 226 42.51 11.05 -18.30
C THR A 226 41.00 10.78 -18.30
N PRO A 227 40.15 11.64 -17.70
CA PRO A 227 38.72 11.38 -17.62
C PRO A 227 38.04 11.63 -18.98
N PRO A 228 37.02 10.83 -19.34
CA PRO A 228 36.19 11.09 -20.51
C PRO A 228 35.30 12.34 -20.31
N PRO A 229 34.73 12.92 -21.39
CA PRO A 229 33.86 14.07 -21.30
C PRO A 229 32.70 13.80 -20.35
N SER A 230 32.48 14.73 -19.43
CA SER A 230 31.53 14.65 -18.33
C SER A 230 30.11 14.28 -18.79
N LEU A 231 29.61 13.16 -18.27
CA LEU A 231 28.18 12.89 -18.14
C LEU A 231 27.49 14.09 -17.45
N PRO A 232 26.29 14.51 -17.87
CA PRO A 232 25.56 15.55 -17.16
C PRO A 232 25.28 15.07 -15.73
N ARG A 233 25.82 15.78 -14.74
CA ARG A 233 25.49 15.57 -13.33
C ARG A 233 24.01 15.92 -13.16
N VAL A 234 23.16 14.92 -12.92
CA VAL A 234 21.78 15.15 -12.47
C VAL A 234 21.86 15.63 -11.02
N PRO A 235 21.55 16.91 -10.69
CA PRO A 235 21.73 17.40 -9.34
C PRO A 235 20.65 16.77 -8.43
N LEU A 236 21.08 16.08 -7.37
CA LEU A 236 20.20 15.54 -6.33
C LEU A 236 19.57 16.62 -5.42
N GLU A 237 19.98 17.88 -5.58
CA GLU A 237 19.44 19.03 -4.83
C GLU A 237 17.95 19.31 -5.11
N GLN A 238 17.32 18.59 -6.04
CA GLN A 238 15.92 18.79 -6.46
C GLN A 238 14.88 18.68 -5.34
N LEU A 239 15.14 17.92 -4.27
CA LEU A 239 14.20 17.70 -3.17
C LEU A 239 14.31 18.72 -2.02
N LYS A 240 15.27 19.64 -2.11
CA LYS A 240 15.46 20.73 -1.15
C LYS A 240 14.82 22.01 -1.69
N GLY A 241 15.62 23.02 -2.03
CA GLY A 241 15.15 24.31 -2.55
C GLY A 241 14.20 24.20 -3.75
N PRO A 242 14.51 23.45 -4.83
CA PRO A 242 13.65 23.38 -6.00
C PRO A 242 12.24 22.83 -5.73
N LEU A 243 12.10 21.83 -4.84
CA LEU A 243 10.79 21.34 -4.41
C LEU A 243 10.03 22.40 -3.62
N GLU A 244 10.70 23.07 -2.68
CA GLU A 244 10.11 24.17 -1.88
C GLU A 244 9.62 25.31 -2.77
N ASP A 245 10.46 25.77 -3.69
CA ASP A 245 10.13 26.84 -4.64
C ASP A 245 8.92 26.46 -5.50
N TYR A 246 8.88 25.22 -6.00
CA TYR A 246 7.79 24.74 -6.84
C TYR A 246 6.47 24.75 -6.08
N VAL A 247 6.42 24.12 -4.90
CA VAL A 247 5.15 23.96 -4.16
C VAL A 247 4.67 25.30 -3.58
N ASN A 248 5.58 26.16 -3.11
CA ASN A 248 5.24 27.49 -2.62
C ASN A 248 4.65 28.39 -3.72
N LYS A 249 5.20 28.28 -4.93
CA LYS A 249 4.70 29.04 -6.09
C LYS A 249 3.39 28.48 -6.65
N ARG A 250 3.27 27.16 -6.75
CA ARG A 250 2.14 26.51 -7.44
C ARG A 250 0.92 26.27 -6.54
N TYR A 251 1.15 26.03 -5.24
CA TYR A 251 0.14 25.64 -4.25
C TYR A 251 0.30 26.42 -2.93
N PRO A 252 0.28 27.77 -2.98
CA PRO A 252 0.58 28.61 -1.82
C PRO A 252 -0.35 28.28 -0.63
N GLY A 253 0.25 27.92 0.50
CA GLY A 253 -0.45 27.60 1.76
C GLY A 253 -1.15 26.24 1.80
N LEU A 254 -1.32 25.56 0.66
CA LEU A 254 -1.95 24.24 0.58
C LEU A 254 -0.95 23.10 0.84
N VAL A 255 0.27 23.21 0.30
CA VAL A 255 1.33 22.21 0.45
C VAL A 255 2.34 22.68 1.49
N LYS A 256 2.66 21.80 2.44
CA LYS A 256 3.65 22.02 3.50
C LYS A 256 4.74 20.97 3.41
N ILE A 257 5.98 21.35 3.71
CA ILE A 257 7.11 20.42 3.78
C ILE A 257 7.58 20.33 5.23
N VAL A 258 7.66 19.10 5.74
CA VAL A 258 8.22 18.76 7.05
C VAL A 258 9.53 18.03 6.81
N ARG A 259 10.63 18.48 7.41
CA ARG A 259 11.96 17.87 7.23
C ARG A 259 12.46 17.26 8.53
N ASN A 260 12.75 15.96 8.49
CA ASN A 260 13.44 15.30 9.60
C ASN A 260 14.91 15.73 9.63
N GLN A 261 15.47 15.90 10.83
CA GLN A 261 16.88 16.28 11.03
C GLN A 261 17.85 15.11 10.80
N LYS A 262 17.34 13.88 10.80
CA LYS A 262 18.09 12.65 10.54
C LYS A 262 17.19 11.64 9.85
N ARG A 263 17.78 10.58 9.30
CA ARG A 263 17.05 9.47 8.70
C ARG A 263 16.31 8.70 9.81
N GLU A 264 15.00 8.89 9.90
CA GLU A 264 14.15 8.27 10.91
C GLU A 264 13.51 6.97 10.41
N GLY A 265 13.32 6.82 9.10
CA GLY A 265 12.60 5.70 8.50
C GLY A 265 11.10 5.98 8.34
N LEU A 266 10.42 5.10 7.57
CA LEU A 266 9.04 5.29 7.12
C LEU A 266 8.07 5.55 8.29
N ILE A 267 8.27 4.83 9.39
CA ILE A 267 7.36 4.76 10.52
C ILE A 267 7.33 6.07 11.29
N ARG A 268 8.51 6.56 11.69
CA ARG A 268 8.66 7.81 12.43
C ARG A 268 8.35 9.02 11.54
N ALA A 269 8.67 8.97 10.25
CA ALA A 269 8.25 10.00 9.30
C ALA A 269 6.72 10.10 9.15
N ARG A 270 5.98 8.98 9.16
CA ARG A 270 4.50 9.00 9.23
C ARG A 270 4.00 9.71 10.49
N ILE A 271 4.64 9.46 11.62
CA ILE A 271 4.28 10.10 12.90
C ILE A 271 4.51 11.61 12.84
N GLU A 272 5.61 12.08 12.25
CA GLU A 272 5.86 13.52 12.05
C GLU A 272 4.82 14.16 11.13
N GLY A 273 4.44 13.48 10.05
CA GLY A 273 3.34 13.94 9.19
C GLY A 273 2.00 14.05 9.94
N TRP A 274 1.69 13.09 10.80
CA TRP A 274 0.47 13.12 11.63
C TRP A 274 0.48 14.28 12.62
N LYS A 275 1.63 14.58 13.25
CA LYS A 275 1.79 15.72 14.17
C LYS A 275 1.53 17.05 13.46
N ALA A 276 1.98 17.19 12.21
CA ALA A 276 1.79 18.38 11.40
C ALA A 276 0.36 18.52 10.84
N ALA A 277 -0.39 17.43 10.73
CA ALA A 277 -1.74 17.43 10.19
C ALA A 277 -2.77 18.08 11.12
N THR A 278 -3.70 18.81 10.51
CA THR A 278 -4.73 19.61 11.20
C THR A 278 -6.17 19.22 10.83
N ALA A 279 -6.38 18.44 9.77
CA ALA A 279 -7.71 17.98 9.39
C ALA A 279 -8.24 16.84 10.28
N GLU A 280 -9.54 16.59 10.20
CA GLU A 280 -10.21 15.52 10.95
C GLU A 280 -9.77 14.13 10.48
N VAL A 281 -9.54 13.97 9.18
CA VAL A 281 -9.07 12.73 8.56
C VAL A 281 -7.65 12.90 8.03
N THR A 282 -6.81 11.88 8.22
CA THR A 282 -5.45 11.82 7.66
C THR A 282 -5.33 10.66 6.67
N GLY A 283 -4.83 10.94 5.48
CA GLY A 283 -4.49 9.93 4.49
C GLY A 283 -2.98 9.84 4.30
N PHE A 284 -2.40 8.68 4.55
CA PHE A 284 -0.96 8.41 4.40
C PHE A 284 -0.72 7.71 3.08
N PHE A 285 0.22 8.20 2.29
CA PHE A 285 0.55 7.68 0.97
C PHE A 285 2.06 7.65 0.74
N ASP A 286 2.51 6.66 -0.03
CA ASP A 286 3.84 6.72 -0.65
C ASP A 286 3.92 7.90 -1.62
N ALA A 287 5.12 8.45 -1.82
CA ALA A 287 5.34 9.62 -2.70
C ALA A 287 5.29 9.33 -4.22
N HIS A 288 4.90 8.12 -4.60
CA HIS A 288 4.90 7.63 -5.98
C HIS A 288 3.54 7.00 -6.33
N VAL A 289 2.49 7.81 -6.21
CA VAL A 289 1.10 7.41 -6.45
C VAL A 289 0.39 8.38 -7.38
N GLU A 290 -0.69 7.92 -8.02
CA GLU A 290 -1.59 8.76 -8.80
C GLU A 290 -3.04 8.49 -8.40
N PHE A 291 -3.75 9.54 -7.98
CA PHE A 291 -5.13 9.42 -7.50
C PHE A 291 -6.13 9.38 -8.65
N THR A 292 -7.08 8.44 -8.59
CA THR A 292 -8.17 8.39 -9.57
C THR A 292 -9.26 9.41 -9.25
N PRO A 293 -10.03 9.88 -10.26
CA PRO A 293 -11.17 10.76 -10.02
C PRO A 293 -12.16 10.18 -9.00
N SER A 294 -12.62 11.02 -8.07
CA SER A 294 -13.61 10.66 -7.04
C SER A 294 -13.21 9.50 -6.13
N TRP A 295 -11.93 9.47 -5.75
CA TRP A 295 -11.39 8.52 -4.78
C TRP A 295 -11.75 8.90 -3.32
N ALA A 296 -11.80 10.21 -3.01
CA ALA A 296 -11.84 10.69 -1.63
C ALA A 296 -13.23 10.57 -0.98
N GLU A 297 -14.28 10.88 -1.73
CA GLU A 297 -15.67 10.89 -1.27
C GLU A 297 -16.12 9.54 -0.65
N PRO A 298 -15.91 8.37 -1.31
CA PRO A 298 -16.24 7.08 -0.69
C PRO A 298 -15.47 6.82 0.60
N VAL A 299 -14.19 7.21 0.66
CA VAL A 299 -13.35 7.01 1.84
C VAL A 299 -13.86 7.84 3.02
N LEU A 300 -14.11 9.13 2.78
CA LEU A 300 -14.56 10.06 3.81
C LEU A 300 -15.98 9.75 4.28
N ALA A 301 -16.86 9.33 3.37
CA ALA A 301 -18.20 8.86 3.74
C ALA A 301 -18.11 7.65 4.68
N ARG A 302 -17.24 6.69 4.37
CA ARG A 302 -17.08 5.46 5.16
C ARG A 302 -16.50 5.71 6.55
N ILE A 303 -15.57 6.66 6.69
CA ILE A 303 -15.01 7.09 7.98
C ILE A 303 -16.03 7.92 8.77
N LYS A 304 -16.85 8.75 8.11
CA LYS A 304 -17.90 9.53 8.78
C LYS A 304 -18.95 8.64 9.44
N GLU A 305 -19.28 7.51 8.82
CA GLU A 305 -20.19 6.51 9.39
C GLU A 305 -19.64 5.87 10.67
N ASP A 306 -18.32 5.66 10.74
CA ASP A 306 -17.66 5.10 11.92
C ASP A 306 -16.17 5.49 11.92
N ARG A 307 -15.81 6.35 12.89
CA ARG A 307 -14.46 6.89 13.03
C ARG A 307 -13.41 5.82 13.34
N ARG A 308 -13.80 4.61 13.75
CA ARG A 308 -12.90 3.51 14.12
C ARG A 308 -12.48 2.62 12.95
N ARG A 309 -12.87 2.99 11.72
CA ARG A 309 -12.45 2.32 10.49
C ARG A 309 -11.16 2.89 9.94
N ILE A 310 -10.24 2.01 9.55
CA ILE A 310 -9.13 2.36 8.66
C ILE A 310 -9.49 1.90 7.26
N ILE A 311 -9.43 2.85 6.32
CA ILE A 311 -9.86 2.64 4.95
C ILE A 311 -8.65 2.59 4.03
N LEU A 312 -8.62 1.56 3.18
CA LEU A 312 -7.62 1.36 2.15
C LEU A 312 -8.26 1.59 0.79
N PRO A 313 -7.77 2.52 -0.03
CA PRO A 313 -8.10 2.52 -1.46
C PRO A 313 -7.67 1.20 -2.10
N SER A 314 -8.42 0.72 -3.09
CA SER A 314 -7.91 -0.33 -3.97
C SER A 314 -6.70 0.21 -4.75
N ILE A 315 -5.64 -0.60 -4.81
CA ILE A 315 -4.37 -0.20 -5.41
C ILE A 315 -4.30 -0.73 -6.83
N ASP A 316 -4.10 0.17 -7.79
CA ASP A 316 -3.73 -0.15 -9.17
C ASP A 316 -2.21 -0.08 -9.34
N ASN A 317 -1.67 -0.73 -10.37
CA ASN A 317 -0.24 -0.73 -10.63
C ASN A 317 0.14 0.35 -11.64
N ILE A 318 1.24 1.05 -11.39
CA ILE A 318 1.95 1.83 -12.40
C ILE A 318 3.25 1.08 -12.70
N ARG A 319 3.36 0.57 -13.93
CA ARG A 319 4.53 -0.19 -14.35
C ARG A 319 5.81 0.62 -14.20
N HIS A 320 6.82 0.04 -13.56
CA HIS A 320 8.09 0.71 -13.29
C HIS A 320 8.85 1.13 -14.56
N ASP A 321 8.64 0.48 -15.70
CA ASP A 321 9.41 0.68 -16.93
C ASP A 321 8.72 1.61 -17.93
N THR A 322 7.43 1.38 -18.20
CA THR A 322 6.62 2.12 -19.18
C THR A 322 5.76 3.21 -18.56
N LEU A 323 5.61 3.21 -17.23
CA LEU A 323 4.67 4.06 -16.47
C LEU A 323 3.21 3.94 -16.92
N GLU A 324 2.87 2.81 -17.56
CA GLU A 324 1.50 2.38 -17.85
C GLU A 324 0.73 2.12 -16.55
N LEU A 325 -0.54 2.51 -16.53
CA LEU A 325 -1.44 2.18 -15.44
C LEU A 325 -2.19 0.90 -15.76
N GLU A 326 -2.06 -0.10 -14.88
CA GLU A 326 -2.71 -1.40 -14.98
C GLU A 326 -3.71 -1.58 -13.85
N ARG A 327 -4.95 -1.96 -14.21
CA ARG A 327 -5.97 -2.32 -13.24
C ARG A 327 -5.57 -3.58 -12.48
N TYR A 328 -5.53 -3.51 -11.16
CA TYR A 328 -5.46 -4.68 -10.30
C TYR A 328 -6.86 -5.12 -9.86
N GLU A 329 -7.06 -6.43 -9.76
CA GLU A 329 -8.31 -6.97 -9.27
C GLU A 329 -8.50 -6.68 -7.78
N ASN A 330 -9.77 -6.54 -7.38
CA ASN A 330 -10.10 -6.27 -5.99
C ASN A 330 -9.66 -7.44 -5.12
N SER A 331 -8.87 -7.14 -4.10
CA SER A 331 -8.26 -8.13 -3.20
C SER A 331 -8.37 -7.62 -1.77
N ALA A 332 -8.43 -8.55 -0.82
CA ALA A 332 -8.10 -8.26 0.57
C ALA A 332 -6.57 -8.35 0.76
N HIS A 333 -6.08 -7.92 1.92
CA HIS A 333 -4.66 -7.98 2.27
C HIS A 333 -4.45 -8.85 3.51
N GLY A 334 -3.55 -9.82 3.39
CA GLY A 334 -3.13 -10.72 4.46
C GLY A 334 -1.62 -10.72 4.64
N TYR A 335 -1.11 -11.72 5.35
CA TYR A 335 0.32 -11.91 5.55
C TYR A 335 0.68 -13.37 5.85
N ASN A 336 1.94 -13.71 5.63
CA ASN A 336 2.51 -14.99 6.06
C ASN A 336 3.13 -14.88 7.48
N TRP A 337 3.58 -15.98 8.08
CA TRP A 337 4.14 -15.97 9.44
C TRP A 337 5.50 -15.25 9.58
N GLU A 338 6.16 -14.90 8.48
CA GLU A 338 7.32 -13.98 8.52
C GLU A 338 6.88 -12.50 8.61
N LEU A 339 5.56 -12.26 8.58
CA LEU A 339 4.88 -10.97 8.52
C LEU A 339 5.14 -10.20 7.22
N TRP A 340 5.33 -10.93 6.11
CA TRP A 340 5.28 -10.34 4.77
C TRP A 340 3.84 -10.17 4.32
N CYS A 341 3.48 -8.95 3.92
CA CYS A 341 2.19 -8.65 3.35
C CYS A 341 1.97 -9.37 2.02
N MET A 342 0.74 -9.82 1.78
CA MET A 342 0.33 -10.45 0.53
C MET A 342 -1.10 -10.05 0.16
N TYR A 343 -1.40 -10.08 -1.14
CA TYR A 343 -2.78 -10.05 -1.60
C TYR A 343 -3.44 -11.41 -1.32
N ILE A 344 -4.65 -11.37 -0.80
CA ILE A 344 -5.49 -12.55 -0.57
C ILE A 344 -6.85 -12.35 -1.23
N ASN A 345 -7.55 -13.45 -1.47
CA ASN A 345 -8.92 -13.39 -1.97
C ASN A 345 -9.81 -12.63 -0.96
N PRO A 346 -10.78 -11.83 -1.44
CA PRO A 346 -11.83 -11.30 -0.58
C PRO A 346 -12.51 -12.42 0.22
N PRO A 347 -13.05 -12.12 1.42
CA PRO A 347 -13.78 -13.10 2.22
C PRO A 347 -14.90 -13.74 1.41
N ARG A 348 -15.20 -15.02 1.68
CA ARG A 348 -16.24 -15.77 0.97
C ARG A 348 -17.59 -15.05 0.91
N GLN A 349 -17.99 -14.40 2.01
CA GLN A 349 -19.21 -13.59 2.08
C GLN A 349 -19.27 -12.51 0.98
N TRP A 350 -18.16 -11.83 0.69
CA TRP A 350 -18.12 -10.78 -0.34
C TRP A 350 -18.38 -11.36 -1.74
N TRP A 351 -17.89 -12.57 -2.00
CA TRP A 351 -18.19 -13.29 -3.24
C TRP A 351 -19.65 -13.73 -3.32
N ASP A 352 -20.20 -14.25 -2.22
CA ASP A 352 -21.59 -14.69 -2.13
C ASP A 352 -22.57 -13.52 -2.36
N GLU A 353 -22.22 -12.31 -1.91
CA GLU A 353 -23.00 -11.08 -2.15
C GLU A 353 -22.94 -10.59 -3.61
N GLY A 354 -21.85 -10.88 -4.33
CA GLY A 354 -21.69 -10.58 -5.76
C GLY A 354 -21.57 -9.08 -6.12
N ASP A 355 -21.49 -8.19 -5.13
CA ASP A 355 -21.32 -6.75 -5.36
C ASP A 355 -19.85 -6.33 -5.39
N THR A 356 -19.30 -6.20 -6.59
CA THR A 356 -17.91 -5.76 -6.80
C THR A 356 -17.60 -4.35 -6.32
N SER A 357 -18.61 -3.55 -5.93
CA SER A 357 -18.45 -2.22 -5.34
C SER A 357 -18.44 -2.22 -3.81
N ALA A 358 -18.83 -3.32 -3.16
CA ALA A 358 -18.92 -3.40 -1.72
C ALA A 358 -17.54 -3.34 -1.04
N PRO A 359 -17.43 -2.74 0.16
CA PRO A 359 -16.22 -2.79 0.97
C PRO A 359 -15.76 -4.21 1.23
N ILE A 360 -14.44 -4.43 1.20
CA ILE A 360 -13.82 -5.73 1.46
C ILE A 360 -13.15 -5.68 2.83
N ARG A 361 -13.65 -6.46 3.80
CA ARG A 361 -12.96 -6.65 5.08
C ARG A 361 -11.58 -7.25 4.84
N THR A 362 -10.56 -6.70 5.50
CA THR A 362 -9.17 -7.09 5.29
C THR A 362 -8.43 -7.31 6.62
N PRO A 363 -7.70 -8.42 6.80
CA PRO A 363 -6.90 -8.68 8.00
C PRO A 363 -5.80 -7.65 8.25
N ALA A 364 -5.10 -7.27 7.19
CA ALA A 364 -4.00 -6.32 7.24
C ALA A 364 -4.14 -5.27 6.15
N MET A 365 -3.09 -4.45 5.99
CA MET A 365 -2.99 -3.49 4.90
C MET A 365 -1.68 -3.64 4.14
N ILE A 366 -1.72 -3.38 2.84
CA ILE A 366 -0.50 -3.10 2.09
C ILE A 366 0.06 -1.75 2.54
N GLY A 367 1.38 -1.70 2.74
CA GLY A 367 2.02 -0.55 3.36
C GLY A 367 2.01 0.75 2.54
N CYS A 368 1.50 0.79 1.31
CA CYS A 368 1.61 1.97 0.44
C CYS A 368 0.58 3.08 0.73
N SER A 369 -0.59 2.74 1.30
CA SER A 369 -1.56 3.76 1.70
C SER A 369 -2.60 3.31 2.72
N PHE A 370 -3.08 4.25 3.51
CA PHE A 370 -4.27 4.09 4.35
C PHE A 370 -4.85 5.45 4.75
N VAL A 371 -6.15 5.50 5.03
CA VAL A 371 -6.87 6.70 5.47
C VAL A 371 -7.59 6.42 6.77
N VAL A 372 -7.46 7.31 7.74
CA VAL A 372 -7.93 7.11 9.11
C VAL A 372 -8.33 8.43 9.75
N HIS A 373 -9.30 8.39 10.66
CA HIS A 373 -9.62 9.54 11.51
C HIS A 373 -8.42 9.89 12.40
N ARG A 374 -7.98 11.16 12.36
CA ARG A 374 -6.72 11.62 12.97
C ARG A 374 -6.64 11.33 14.47
N VAL A 375 -7.69 11.66 15.22
CA VAL A 375 -7.74 11.45 16.68
C VAL A 375 -7.75 9.96 17.01
N TYR A 376 -8.53 9.14 16.29
CA TYR A 376 -8.57 7.70 16.49
C TYR A 376 -7.19 7.05 16.25
N PHE A 377 -6.46 7.49 15.24
CA PHE A 377 -5.09 7.00 15.02
C PHE A 377 -4.16 7.32 16.20
N GLY A 378 -4.33 8.48 16.81
CA GLY A 378 -3.65 8.85 18.06
C GLY A 378 -4.07 7.99 19.26
N GLU A 379 -5.37 7.75 19.43
CA GLU A 379 -5.93 6.86 20.47
C GLU A 379 -5.39 5.43 20.36
N LEU A 380 -5.19 4.94 19.12
CA LEU A 380 -4.58 3.64 18.87
C LEU A 380 -3.10 3.61 19.24
N GLY A 381 -2.43 4.74 19.47
CA GLY A 381 -0.99 4.81 19.72
C GLY A 381 -0.14 4.80 18.44
N LEU A 382 -0.65 5.41 17.35
CA LEU A 382 0.05 5.63 16.07
C LEU A 382 0.68 4.35 15.49
N LEU A 383 1.86 4.43 14.85
CA LEU A 383 2.69 3.24 14.56
C LEU A 383 3.69 3.03 15.70
N ASP A 384 4.22 1.81 15.85
CA ASP A 384 5.26 1.52 16.85
C ASP A 384 6.57 2.25 16.52
N PRO A 385 6.96 3.31 17.27
CA PRO A 385 8.15 4.09 16.97
C PRO A 385 9.45 3.31 17.26
N GLY A 386 9.38 2.16 17.95
CA GLY A 386 10.53 1.29 18.20
C GLY A 386 10.87 0.34 17.05
N MET A 387 10.10 0.34 15.97
CA MET A 387 10.42 -0.36 14.73
C MET A 387 11.45 0.40 13.88
N ASP A 388 12.27 -0.34 13.16
CA ASP A 388 13.37 0.22 12.36
C ASP A 388 13.06 0.19 10.87
N VAL A 389 13.37 1.30 10.20
CA VAL A 389 13.43 1.48 8.74
C VAL A 389 12.13 1.12 7.99
N TYR A 390 11.85 -0.17 7.84
CA TYR A 390 10.77 -0.72 7.01
C TYR A 390 10.41 -2.16 7.42
N GLY A 391 9.13 -2.51 7.34
CA GLY A 391 8.65 -3.88 7.39
C GLY A 391 7.96 -4.22 8.71
N GLY A 392 6.79 -4.87 8.61
CA GLY A 392 6.00 -5.31 9.75
C GLY A 392 5.04 -4.26 10.31
N GLU A 393 5.26 -2.97 10.06
CA GLU A 393 4.44 -1.88 10.64
C GLU A 393 2.99 -1.90 10.13
N ASN A 394 2.82 -2.30 8.87
CA ASN A 394 1.52 -2.41 8.22
C ASN A 394 0.73 -3.62 8.74
N ILE A 395 1.43 -4.70 9.10
CA ILE A 395 0.84 -5.90 9.69
C ILE A 395 0.49 -5.64 11.16
N GLU A 396 1.39 -5.00 11.90
CA GLU A 396 1.17 -4.59 13.30
C GLU A 396 -0.07 -3.72 13.45
N LEU A 397 -0.21 -2.71 12.59
CA LEU A 397 -1.38 -1.83 12.61
C LEU A 397 -2.66 -2.62 12.34
N GLY A 398 -2.63 -3.55 11.36
CA GLY A 398 -3.81 -4.35 11.04
C GLY A 398 -4.26 -5.26 12.17
N ILE A 399 -3.32 -5.99 12.78
CA ILE A 399 -3.59 -6.83 13.94
C ILE A 399 -4.16 -5.97 15.08
N ARG A 400 -3.48 -4.87 15.43
CA ARG A 400 -3.90 -4.00 16.54
C ARG A 400 -5.29 -3.40 16.33
N VAL A 401 -5.61 -2.88 15.14
CA VAL A 401 -6.91 -2.28 14.85
C VAL A 401 -8.03 -3.27 15.11
N TRP A 402 -7.90 -4.50 14.62
CA TRP A 402 -8.91 -5.53 14.83
C TRP A 402 -9.00 -5.99 16.28
N LEU A 403 -7.86 -6.22 16.93
CA LEU A 403 -7.84 -6.66 18.33
C LEU A 403 -8.44 -5.60 19.27
N CYS A 404 -8.23 -4.32 18.98
CA CYS A 404 -8.63 -3.21 19.86
C CYS A 404 -9.96 -2.56 19.44
N GLY A 405 -10.81 -3.28 18.70
CA GLY A 405 -12.21 -2.91 18.47
C GLY A 405 -12.50 -1.98 17.29
N GLY A 406 -11.53 -1.78 16.39
CA GLY A 406 -11.74 -1.14 15.09
C GLY A 406 -11.93 -2.15 13.95
N SER A 407 -11.90 -1.64 12.71
CA SER A 407 -11.92 -2.49 11.52
C SER A 407 -11.05 -1.91 10.39
N MET A 408 -10.67 -2.77 9.46
CA MET A 408 -10.00 -2.39 8.22
C MET A 408 -10.75 -2.87 7.00
N GLU A 409 -10.83 -1.99 5.99
CA GLU A 409 -11.59 -2.26 4.76
C GLU A 409 -10.86 -1.73 3.54
N VAL A 410 -10.79 -2.55 2.48
CA VAL A 410 -10.44 -2.09 1.13
C VAL A 410 -11.71 -1.60 0.44
N LEU A 411 -11.68 -0.42 -0.17
CA LEU A 411 -12.84 0.16 -0.88
C LEU A 411 -12.65 0.12 -2.40
N PRO A 412 -13.35 -0.78 -3.12
CA PRO A 412 -13.33 -0.81 -4.59
C PRO A 412 -13.71 0.50 -5.29
N CYS A 413 -14.55 1.33 -4.65
CA CYS A 413 -14.96 2.63 -5.17
C CYS A 413 -13.91 3.74 -5.01
N SER A 414 -12.83 3.51 -4.26
CA SER A 414 -11.71 4.43 -4.12
C SER A 414 -10.46 3.77 -4.68
N ARG A 415 -9.87 4.32 -5.74
CA ARG A 415 -8.67 3.73 -6.36
C ARG A 415 -7.50 4.70 -6.39
N VAL A 416 -6.32 4.18 -6.11
CA VAL A 416 -5.05 4.90 -6.19
C VAL A 416 -4.04 4.01 -6.90
N ALA A 417 -3.38 4.53 -7.91
CA ALA A 417 -2.35 3.79 -8.64
C ALA A 417 -0.97 4.01 -7.99
N HIS A 418 -0.14 2.98 -7.90
CA HIS A 418 1.15 3.00 -7.20
C HIS A 418 2.27 2.45 -8.09
N ILE A 419 3.45 3.08 -8.08
CA ILE A 419 4.61 2.58 -8.83
C ILE A 419 5.24 1.37 -8.12
N ALA A 420 5.03 0.16 -8.65
CA ALA A 420 5.66 -1.05 -8.13
C ALA A 420 7.14 -1.14 -8.54
N ARG A 421 8.05 -0.89 -7.61
CA ARG A 421 9.50 -0.89 -7.87
C ARG A 421 10.06 -2.29 -8.12
N VAL A 422 11.07 -2.39 -8.97
CA VAL A 422 11.86 -3.63 -9.17
C VAL A 422 12.73 -3.93 -7.95
N LYS A 423 13.24 -2.87 -7.31
CA LYS A 423 14.06 -2.98 -6.10
C LYS A 423 13.75 -1.84 -5.14
N LYS A 424 13.96 -2.09 -3.84
CA LYS A 424 13.77 -1.12 -2.76
C LYS A 424 15.13 -0.44 -2.48
N PRO A 425 15.35 0.82 -2.89
CA PRO A 425 16.68 1.44 -2.82
C PRO A 425 17.06 1.97 -1.43
N TYR A 426 16.26 1.69 -0.40
CA TYR A 426 16.36 2.36 0.91
C TYR A 426 17.39 1.74 1.87
N HIS A 427 17.70 0.45 1.74
CA HIS A 427 18.67 -0.24 2.58
C HIS A 427 19.17 -1.55 1.95
N SER A 428 20.43 -1.93 2.19
CA SER A 428 21.04 -3.15 1.64
C SER A 428 20.62 -4.43 2.35
N ASN A 429 20.24 -4.36 3.63
CA ASN A 429 19.82 -5.51 4.43
C ASN A 429 18.43 -5.27 5.05
N ILE A 430 17.38 -5.43 4.25
CA ILE A 430 15.99 -5.27 4.70
C ILE A 430 15.60 -6.42 5.64
N ALA A 431 16.08 -7.63 5.38
CA ALA A 431 15.74 -8.83 6.16
C ALA A 431 16.11 -8.70 7.65
N PHE A 432 17.24 -8.05 7.96
CA PHE A 432 17.64 -7.78 9.34
C PHE A 432 16.59 -6.94 10.11
N HIS A 433 16.15 -5.82 9.52
CA HIS A 433 15.15 -4.94 10.13
C HIS A 433 13.78 -5.59 10.16
N THR A 434 13.35 -6.25 9.09
CA THR A 434 12.05 -6.94 9.07
C THR A 434 11.99 -8.03 10.13
N ARG A 435 13.05 -8.83 10.31
CA ARG A 435 13.09 -9.86 11.36
C ARG A 435 12.95 -9.25 12.75
N ARG A 436 13.69 -8.17 13.02
CA ARG A 436 13.60 -7.44 14.30
C ARG A 436 12.18 -6.92 14.54
N ASN A 437 11.60 -6.23 13.56
CA ASN A 437 10.27 -5.65 13.67
C ASN A 437 9.20 -6.76 13.82
N ALA A 438 9.34 -7.87 13.11
CA ALA A 438 8.43 -9.01 13.22
C ALA A 438 8.39 -9.60 14.64
N LEU A 439 9.54 -9.68 15.32
CA LEU A 439 9.59 -10.09 16.72
C LEU A 439 8.90 -9.10 17.66
N ARG A 440 9.01 -7.79 17.42
CA ARG A 440 8.23 -6.80 18.19
C ARG A 440 6.73 -7.03 18.05
N VAL A 441 6.26 -7.31 16.84
CA VAL A 441 4.83 -7.62 16.61
C VAL A 441 4.44 -8.91 17.33
N ALA A 442 5.26 -9.95 17.18
CA ALA A 442 4.98 -11.26 17.74
C ALA A 442 4.87 -11.21 19.27
N GLU A 443 5.82 -10.55 19.93
CA GLU A 443 5.88 -10.45 21.39
C GLU A 443 4.77 -9.57 21.99
N VAL A 444 4.27 -8.59 21.25
CA VAL A 444 3.22 -7.69 21.76
C VAL A 444 1.82 -8.21 21.44
N TRP A 445 1.59 -8.75 20.24
CA TRP A 445 0.24 -8.91 19.69
C TRP A 445 -0.16 -10.34 19.36
N MET A 446 0.77 -11.30 19.32
CA MET A 446 0.51 -12.64 18.76
C MET A 446 0.40 -13.76 19.80
N ASP A 447 0.42 -13.43 21.09
CA ASP A 447 0.21 -14.37 22.20
C ASP A 447 1.03 -15.67 22.05
N GLU A 448 0.44 -16.85 22.23
CA GLU A 448 1.08 -18.15 22.03
C GLU A 448 1.45 -18.44 20.56
N TYR A 449 0.79 -17.78 19.61
CA TYR A 449 1.04 -17.93 18.17
C TYR A 449 2.31 -17.23 17.71
N LYS A 450 2.98 -16.45 18.57
CA LYS A 450 4.30 -15.90 18.29
C LYS A 450 5.30 -16.98 17.89
N THR A 451 5.13 -18.20 18.41
CA THR A 451 5.94 -19.38 18.05
C THR A 451 6.00 -19.64 16.55
N ASN A 452 4.92 -19.37 15.80
CA ASN A 452 4.89 -19.51 14.35
C ASN A 452 5.80 -18.50 13.65
N VAL A 453 5.97 -17.28 14.22
CA VAL A 453 6.91 -16.27 13.69
C VAL A 453 8.35 -16.71 13.91
N TYR A 454 8.67 -17.22 15.10
CA TYR A 454 10.00 -17.76 15.39
C TYR A 454 10.34 -18.94 14.49
N LEU A 455 9.36 -19.81 14.24
CA LEU A 455 9.48 -20.93 13.32
C LEU A 455 9.74 -20.46 11.89
N ALA A 456 8.96 -19.48 11.40
CA ALA A 456 9.09 -18.95 10.05
C ALA A 456 10.46 -18.29 9.80
N TRP A 457 10.99 -17.57 10.79
CA TRP A 457 12.33 -16.96 10.74
C TRP A 457 13.48 -17.92 11.07
N ASN A 458 13.18 -19.19 11.35
CA ASN A 458 14.16 -20.22 11.73
C ASN A 458 15.07 -19.81 12.89
N ILE A 459 14.49 -19.25 13.95
CA ILE A 459 15.20 -18.81 15.16
C ILE A 459 14.65 -19.50 16.41
N PRO A 460 15.48 -19.82 17.41
CA PRO A 460 15.01 -20.46 18.65
C PRO A 460 14.16 -19.50 19.48
N MET A 461 13.27 -20.03 20.32
CA MET A 461 12.42 -19.22 21.21
C MET A 461 13.19 -18.44 22.27
N GLU A 462 14.34 -18.97 22.72
CA GLU A 462 15.19 -18.37 23.74
C GLU A 462 16.61 -18.21 23.20
N ASN A 463 17.34 -17.23 23.72
CA ASN A 463 18.75 -17.00 23.40
C ASN A 463 19.03 -16.87 21.88
N HIS A 464 18.07 -16.37 21.10
CA HIS A 464 18.18 -16.19 19.65
C HIS A 464 19.08 -15.03 19.23
N GLY A 465 19.51 -14.18 20.17
CA GLY A 465 20.46 -13.09 19.91
C GLY A 465 19.92 -11.95 19.04
N VAL A 466 18.60 -11.85 18.86
CA VAL A 466 17.97 -10.73 18.15
C VAL A 466 17.46 -9.73 19.18
N ASP A 467 18.07 -8.55 19.22
CA ASP A 467 17.60 -7.43 20.04
C ASP A 467 16.46 -6.69 19.32
N TYR A 468 15.22 -6.94 19.77
CA TYR A 468 14.04 -6.25 19.28
C TYR A 468 13.66 -5.01 20.12
N GLY A 469 14.50 -4.60 21.07
CA GLY A 469 14.33 -3.41 21.91
C GLY A 469 13.19 -3.50 22.91
N ASP A 470 12.97 -2.41 23.66
CA ASP A 470 11.89 -2.33 24.65
C ASP A 470 10.51 -2.27 23.98
N ILE A 471 9.58 -3.06 24.52
CA ILE A 471 8.18 -3.18 24.09
C ILE A 471 7.18 -2.84 25.22
N SER A 472 7.66 -2.37 26.37
CA SER A 472 6.86 -2.12 27.57
C SER A 472 5.70 -1.16 27.31
N GLU A 473 5.94 -0.09 26.55
CA GLU A 473 4.89 0.87 26.17
C GLU A 473 3.81 0.24 25.28
N ARG A 474 4.19 -0.64 24.34
CA ARG A 474 3.25 -1.33 23.45
C ARG A 474 2.40 -2.35 24.21
N LEU A 475 3.00 -3.05 25.17
CA LEU A 475 2.28 -3.95 26.09
C LEU A 475 1.31 -3.18 26.99
N ALA A 476 1.73 -2.03 27.53
CA ALA A 476 0.86 -1.16 28.33
C ALA A 476 -0.33 -0.63 27.52
N LEU A 477 -0.08 -0.21 26.29
CA LEU A 477 -1.11 0.22 25.34
C LEU A 477 -2.12 -0.88 25.05
N ARG A 478 -1.66 -2.12 24.75
CA ARG A 478 -2.54 -3.27 24.53
C ARG A 478 -3.47 -3.54 25.71
N ARG A 479 -2.95 -3.44 26.94
CA ARG A 479 -3.76 -3.58 28.18
C ARG A 479 -4.75 -2.43 28.35
N ALA A 480 -4.31 -1.19 28.13
CA ALA A 480 -5.13 0.00 28.30
C ALA A 480 -6.33 0.03 27.33
N LEU A 481 -6.13 -0.41 26.09
CA LEU A 481 -7.17 -0.51 25.07
C LEU A 481 -8.06 -1.75 25.21
N GLN A 482 -7.80 -2.63 26.20
CA GLN A 482 -8.55 -3.86 26.45
C GLN A 482 -8.70 -4.73 25.19
N CYS A 483 -7.60 -4.88 24.45
CA CYS A 483 -7.62 -5.58 23.18
C CYS A 483 -7.87 -7.08 23.36
N ARG A 484 -8.50 -7.70 22.36
CA ARG A 484 -8.79 -9.14 22.31
C ARG A 484 -7.51 -9.98 22.18
N SER A 485 -7.65 -11.29 22.34
CA SER A 485 -6.61 -12.29 22.07
C SER A 485 -6.32 -12.43 20.58
N PHE A 486 -5.11 -12.82 20.22
CA PHE A 486 -4.75 -13.16 18.85
C PHE A 486 -5.50 -14.38 18.30
N GLU A 487 -5.88 -15.34 19.16
CA GLU A 487 -6.77 -16.45 18.78
C GLU A 487 -8.08 -15.95 18.17
N TRP A 488 -8.77 -15.03 18.86
CA TRP A 488 -9.97 -14.37 18.34
C TRP A 488 -9.73 -13.72 16.97
N TYR A 489 -8.58 -13.09 16.75
CA TYR A 489 -8.24 -12.50 15.45
C TYR A 489 -8.13 -13.56 14.36
N LEU A 490 -7.44 -14.68 14.63
CA LEU A 490 -7.35 -15.79 13.68
C LEU A 490 -8.74 -16.40 13.42
N ASP A 491 -9.61 -16.52 14.41
CA ASP A 491 -10.93 -17.12 14.21
C ASP A 491 -11.94 -16.20 13.49
N ASN A 492 -11.84 -14.88 13.68
CA ASN A 492 -12.89 -13.93 13.26
C ASN A 492 -12.48 -12.96 12.16
N VAL A 493 -11.17 -12.80 11.93
CA VAL A 493 -10.61 -11.84 10.98
C VAL A 493 -9.77 -12.54 9.92
N TYR A 494 -8.93 -13.50 10.31
CA TYR A 494 -8.05 -14.20 9.37
C TYR A 494 -8.10 -15.75 9.49
N PRO A 495 -9.28 -16.38 9.33
CA PRO A 495 -9.47 -17.82 9.53
C PRO A 495 -8.73 -18.69 8.52
N GLU A 496 -8.38 -18.15 7.35
CA GLU A 496 -7.61 -18.85 6.33
C GLU A 496 -6.11 -18.99 6.68
N MET A 497 -5.62 -18.25 7.68
CA MET A 497 -4.21 -18.33 8.08
C MET A 497 -3.92 -19.67 8.77
N ARG A 498 -3.07 -20.49 8.13
CA ARG A 498 -2.68 -21.80 8.65
C ARG A 498 -1.95 -21.72 9.97
N ARG A 499 -2.20 -22.66 10.89
CA ARG A 499 -1.59 -22.74 12.23
C ARG A 499 -0.64 -23.94 12.31
N TYR A 500 0.47 -23.81 13.04
CA TYR A 500 1.53 -24.84 13.11
C TYR A 500 1.72 -25.43 14.52
N ASN A 501 0.63 -25.54 15.27
CA ASN A 501 0.59 -25.90 16.69
C ASN A 501 1.10 -27.33 16.98
N THR A 502 1.13 -28.23 15.99
CA THR A 502 1.60 -29.62 16.16
C THR A 502 3.11 -29.79 16.02
N THR A 503 3.86 -28.70 15.81
CA THR A 503 5.31 -28.77 15.64
C THR A 503 6.02 -29.09 16.95
N ILE A 504 6.93 -30.07 16.92
CA ILE A 504 7.82 -30.41 18.04
C ILE A 504 9.23 -29.87 17.80
N HIS A 505 9.77 -30.08 16.59
CA HIS A 505 11.11 -29.63 16.22
C HIS A 505 11.08 -28.88 14.90
N TYR A 506 11.95 -27.88 14.76
CA TYR A 506 12.06 -27.11 13.52
C TYR A 506 13.46 -26.57 13.26
N GLY A 507 13.69 -26.13 12.02
CA GLY A 507 14.92 -25.54 11.56
C GLY A 507 15.78 -26.50 10.76
N GLU A 508 17.08 -26.25 10.73
CA GLU A 508 18.03 -27.05 9.95
C GLU A 508 18.03 -28.52 10.43
N ILE A 509 17.89 -29.45 9.48
CA ILE A 509 17.97 -30.90 9.75
C ILE A 509 19.35 -31.38 9.33
N ARG A 510 20.14 -31.87 10.29
CA ARG A 510 21.54 -32.26 10.10
C ARG A 510 21.75 -33.74 10.41
N ASN A 511 22.67 -34.36 9.68
CA ASN A 511 23.08 -35.75 9.89
C ASN A 511 24.52 -35.81 10.46
N SER A 512 24.79 -36.79 11.31
CA SER A 512 26.11 -36.98 11.94
C SER A 512 27.26 -37.30 10.98
N VAL A 513 26.99 -37.86 9.80
CA VAL A 513 28.00 -38.23 8.78
C VAL A 513 28.46 -37.01 7.98
N ALA A 514 27.56 -36.06 7.70
CA ALA A 514 27.84 -34.86 6.91
C ALA A 514 27.28 -33.61 7.58
N SER A 515 27.83 -33.26 8.76
CA SER A 515 27.31 -32.19 9.62
C SER A 515 27.37 -30.77 9.04
N HIS A 516 28.15 -30.57 7.97
CA HIS A 516 28.25 -29.31 7.22
C HIS A 516 27.15 -29.18 6.14
N LEU A 517 26.42 -30.26 5.86
CA LEU A 517 25.28 -30.30 4.96
C LEU A 517 23.98 -30.38 5.75
N CYS A 518 22.97 -29.72 5.22
CA CYS A 518 21.63 -29.70 5.75
C CYS A 518 20.68 -30.32 4.72
N MET A 519 19.61 -30.96 5.21
CA MET A 519 18.52 -31.37 4.34
C MET A 519 17.89 -30.14 3.68
N ASP A 520 17.70 -30.21 2.38
CA ASP A 520 17.24 -29.09 1.56
C ASP A 520 16.08 -29.52 0.67
N GLN A 521 15.10 -28.63 0.49
CA GLN A 521 13.97 -28.86 -0.40
C GLN A 521 14.41 -29.11 -1.85
N GLY A 522 15.55 -28.54 -2.26
CA GLY A 522 16.04 -28.62 -3.63
C GLY A 522 15.10 -27.94 -4.64
N ALA A 523 15.31 -28.23 -5.91
CA ALA A 523 14.44 -27.77 -6.99
C ALA A 523 13.05 -28.42 -6.86
N LYS A 524 11.98 -27.61 -6.90
CA LYS A 524 10.61 -28.07 -6.65
C LYS A 524 10.14 -29.13 -7.65
N GLU A 525 10.71 -29.11 -8.86
CA GLU A 525 10.44 -29.97 -10.00
C GLU A 525 10.98 -31.39 -9.80
N ASN A 526 12.04 -31.54 -8.99
CA ASN A 526 12.66 -32.83 -8.74
C ASN A 526 11.84 -33.69 -7.77
N HIS A 527 10.89 -33.07 -7.06
CA HIS A 527 10.02 -33.74 -6.08
C HIS A 527 10.76 -34.61 -5.05
N THR A 528 12.02 -34.29 -4.74
CA THR A 528 12.90 -35.07 -3.86
C THR A 528 13.69 -34.12 -2.97
N ALA A 529 13.85 -34.50 -1.70
CA ALA A 529 14.72 -33.76 -0.80
C ALA A 529 16.19 -34.06 -1.12
N THR A 530 17.06 -33.08 -0.93
CA THR A 530 18.49 -33.17 -1.22
C THR A 530 19.33 -32.74 -0.02
N LEU A 531 20.64 -32.66 -0.21
CA LEU A 531 21.58 -32.09 0.75
C LEU A 531 22.22 -30.86 0.12
N HIS A 532 22.41 -29.82 0.93
CA HIS A 532 23.07 -28.57 0.53
C HIS A 532 23.89 -28.01 1.70
N PRO A 533 24.97 -27.25 1.47
CA PRO A 533 25.63 -26.48 2.52
C PRO A 533 24.63 -25.73 3.40
N CYS A 534 24.77 -25.90 4.71
CA CYS A 534 23.86 -25.30 5.69
C CYS A 534 23.89 -23.77 5.60
N HIS A 535 22.74 -23.17 5.35
CA HIS A 535 22.55 -21.73 5.20
C HIS A 535 21.34 -21.19 5.96
N GLY A 536 20.43 -22.06 6.43
CA GLY A 536 19.34 -21.69 7.35
C GLY A 536 18.15 -20.93 6.73
N TRP A 537 18.20 -20.60 5.43
CA TRP A 537 17.07 -20.03 4.68
C TRP A 537 15.91 -21.01 4.47
N GLY A 538 14.78 -20.48 3.97
CA GLY A 538 13.51 -21.20 3.79
C GLY A 538 13.59 -22.64 3.22
N PRO A 539 14.39 -22.93 2.17
CA PRO A 539 14.52 -24.29 1.63
C PRO A 539 15.05 -25.34 2.63
N GLN A 540 15.76 -24.90 3.68
CA GLN A 540 16.32 -25.75 4.74
C GLN A 540 15.51 -25.70 6.04
N LEU A 541 14.33 -25.07 6.02
CA LEU A 541 13.43 -25.08 7.16
C LEU A 541 12.74 -26.45 7.23
N GLY A 542 13.26 -27.31 8.09
CA GLY A 542 12.63 -28.56 8.49
C GLY A 542 11.59 -28.35 9.58
N ARG A 543 10.54 -29.18 9.58
CA ARG A 543 9.53 -29.18 10.65
C ARG A 543 9.04 -30.60 10.91
N TYR A 544 9.20 -31.06 12.16
CA TYR A 544 8.75 -32.37 12.61
C TYR A 544 7.56 -32.22 13.58
N THR A 545 6.49 -32.97 13.34
CA THR A 545 5.21 -32.83 14.07
C THR A 545 4.91 -33.98 15.03
N THR A 546 3.91 -33.79 15.89
CA THR A 546 3.35 -34.81 16.79
C THR A 546 2.82 -36.05 16.07
N GLU A 547 2.44 -35.92 14.80
CA GLU A 547 1.98 -37.03 13.95
C GLU A 547 3.14 -37.81 13.31
N GLY A 548 4.38 -37.45 13.63
CA GLY A 548 5.58 -38.01 13.03
C GLY A 548 5.81 -37.57 11.59
N GLN A 549 5.26 -36.43 11.16
CA GLN A 549 5.42 -35.96 9.78
C GLN A 549 6.61 -35.00 9.69
N LEU A 550 7.43 -35.16 8.65
CA LEU A 550 8.59 -34.31 8.39
C LEU A 550 8.34 -33.44 7.17
N TYR A 551 8.28 -32.12 7.37
CA TYR A 551 8.09 -31.11 6.34
C TYR A 551 9.40 -30.41 6.01
N LEU A 552 9.55 -29.95 4.77
CA LEU A 552 10.78 -29.28 4.31
C LEU A 552 10.49 -28.13 3.35
N GLY A 553 10.87 -26.92 3.75
CA GLY A 553 10.68 -25.68 2.99
C GLY A 553 9.99 -24.57 3.80
N PRO A 554 9.74 -23.40 3.17
CA PRO A 554 9.06 -22.28 3.82
C PRO A 554 7.62 -22.63 4.18
N LEU A 555 7.10 -21.99 5.23
CA LEU A 555 5.73 -22.19 5.69
C LEU A 555 4.71 -21.68 4.67
N GLY A 556 3.63 -22.44 4.52
CA GLY A 556 2.42 -21.93 3.88
C GLY A 556 1.73 -20.83 4.71
N SER A 557 0.89 -20.05 4.04
CA SER A 557 0.01 -19.07 4.68
C SER A 557 -1.46 -19.48 4.50
N THR A 558 -2.12 -18.99 3.47
CA THR A 558 -3.53 -19.28 3.13
C THR A 558 -3.67 -20.30 2.00
N GLY A 559 -2.59 -20.59 1.29
CA GLY A 559 -2.54 -21.51 0.16
C GLY A 559 -2.02 -22.91 0.52
N GLU A 560 -1.28 -23.51 -0.41
CA GLU A 560 -0.62 -24.80 -0.18
C GLU A 560 0.42 -24.70 0.94
N ASP A 561 0.42 -25.71 1.81
CA ASP A 561 1.46 -25.86 2.84
C ASP A 561 2.75 -26.42 2.26
N THR A 562 3.81 -26.38 3.07
CA THR A 562 5.07 -27.06 2.82
C THR A 562 4.84 -28.55 2.51
N ARG A 563 5.63 -29.11 1.59
CA ARG A 563 5.57 -30.55 1.28
C ARG A 563 6.21 -31.37 2.40
N CYS A 564 5.73 -32.58 2.63
CA CYS A 564 6.38 -33.53 3.53
C CYS A 564 7.19 -34.58 2.79
N LEU A 565 8.17 -35.11 3.53
CA LEU A 565 9.01 -36.23 3.17
C LEU A 565 8.20 -37.53 3.22
N VAL A 566 8.29 -38.30 2.14
CA VAL A 566 7.54 -39.53 1.93
C VAL A 566 8.47 -40.62 1.41
N ASP A 567 8.30 -41.81 1.96
CA ASP A 567 8.81 -43.05 1.36
C ASP A 567 7.69 -43.68 0.53
N ASP A 568 7.82 -43.63 -0.79
CA ASP A 568 6.86 -44.23 -1.73
C ASP A 568 7.04 -45.75 -1.92
N GLN A 569 8.02 -46.35 -1.23
CA GLN A 569 8.45 -47.76 -1.27
C GLN A 569 9.02 -48.23 -2.62
N THR A 570 9.10 -47.33 -3.60
CA THR A 570 9.64 -47.61 -4.93
C THR A 570 10.97 -46.93 -5.15
N SER A 571 11.08 -45.65 -4.78
CA SER A 571 12.27 -44.85 -4.97
C SER A 571 13.29 -45.13 -3.86
N ARG A 572 14.57 -45.06 -4.22
CA ARG A 572 15.66 -44.96 -3.24
C ARG A 572 15.82 -43.53 -2.69
N LEU A 573 15.23 -42.53 -3.36
CA LEU A 573 15.30 -41.14 -2.93
C LEU A 573 14.04 -40.77 -2.14
N PRO A 574 14.16 -39.99 -1.06
CA PRO A 574 12.99 -39.53 -0.33
C PRO A 574 12.20 -38.50 -1.16
N GLN A 575 10.90 -38.73 -1.28
CA GLN A 575 10.01 -37.91 -2.10
C GLN A 575 9.45 -36.74 -1.29
N LEU A 576 9.24 -35.59 -1.92
CA LEU A 576 8.53 -34.45 -1.37
C LEU A 576 7.15 -34.33 -2.03
N ARG A 577 6.09 -34.58 -1.25
CA ARG A 577 4.70 -34.58 -1.73
C ARG A 577 3.82 -33.70 -0.84
N HIS A 578 2.67 -33.30 -1.38
CA HIS A 578 1.64 -32.67 -0.56
C HIS A 578 1.07 -33.71 0.41
N CYS A 579 1.18 -33.46 1.71
CA CYS A 579 0.86 -34.46 2.73
C CYS A 579 -0.58 -34.93 2.68
N ASP A 580 -1.50 -34.03 2.35
CA ASP A 580 -2.93 -34.32 2.25
C ASP A 580 -3.24 -35.22 1.05
N LYS A 581 -2.36 -35.26 0.04
CA LYS A 581 -2.51 -36.11 -1.17
C LYS A 581 -1.91 -37.51 -0.99
N VAL A 582 -1.26 -37.79 0.14
CA VAL A 582 -0.67 -39.11 0.44
C VAL A 582 -1.66 -39.90 1.29
N SER A 583 -2.30 -40.90 0.67
CA SER A 583 -3.35 -41.71 1.29
C SER A 583 -2.84 -42.66 2.36
N ASN A 584 -1.68 -43.30 2.15
CA ASN A 584 -1.07 -44.18 3.14
C ASN A 584 -0.31 -43.35 4.19
N VAL A 585 -0.89 -43.21 5.38
CA VAL A 585 -0.30 -42.44 6.48
C VAL A 585 1.09 -42.96 6.85
N LYS A 586 1.31 -44.28 6.85
CA LYS A 586 2.60 -44.85 7.23
C LYS A 586 3.75 -44.42 6.30
N GLN A 587 3.46 -44.11 5.03
CA GLN A 587 4.48 -43.65 4.07
C GLN A 587 5.01 -42.25 4.40
N LYS A 588 4.20 -41.42 5.08
CA LYS A 588 4.56 -40.05 5.52
C LYS A 588 4.87 -39.94 7.01
N THR A 589 4.80 -41.04 7.76
CA THR A 589 5.13 -41.09 9.19
C THR A 589 6.57 -41.54 9.38
N TRP A 590 7.31 -40.79 10.19
CA TRP A 590 8.71 -40.97 10.54
C TRP A 590 8.83 -41.11 12.05
N LEU A 591 9.40 -42.23 12.51
CA LEU A 591 9.78 -42.45 13.90
C LEU A 591 11.14 -41.77 14.12
N PHE A 592 11.18 -40.79 15.01
CA PHE A 592 12.36 -39.97 15.25
C PHE A 592 12.40 -39.42 16.67
N SER A 593 13.58 -39.51 17.29
CA SER A 593 13.98 -38.74 18.46
C SER A 593 15.29 -38.00 18.15
N GLN A 594 15.55 -36.88 18.80
CA GLN A 594 16.78 -36.11 18.61
C GLN A 594 18.03 -36.99 18.79
N ASN A 595 18.96 -36.89 17.85
CA ASN A 595 20.19 -37.68 17.79
C ASN A 595 20.00 -39.19 17.59
N GLU A 596 18.86 -39.62 17.06
CA GLU A 596 18.59 -41.02 16.65
C GLU A 596 18.40 -41.12 15.14
N SER A 597 18.17 -42.35 14.64
CA SER A 597 17.83 -42.59 13.24
C SER A 597 16.40 -42.15 12.92
N MET A 598 16.18 -41.63 11.72
CA MET A 598 14.84 -41.32 11.20
C MET A 598 14.31 -42.50 10.39
N VAL A 599 13.32 -43.22 10.93
CA VAL A 599 12.81 -44.47 10.36
C VAL A 599 11.43 -44.26 9.75
N ASN A 600 11.20 -44.69 8.51
CA ASN A 600 9.87 -44.61 7.89
C ASN A 600 8.93 -45.70 8.43
N GLY A 601 7.70 -45.31 8.77
CA GLY A 601 6.72 -46.20 9.38
C GLY A 601 6.10 -47.25 8.45
N ALA A 602 6.24 -47.12 7.13
CA ALA A 602 5.71 -48.09 6.17
C ALA A 602 6.78 -49.10 5.72
N SER A 603 7.95 -48.62 5.31
CA SER A 603 9.00 -49.46 4.74
C SER A 603 9.99 -50.00 5.78
N GLY A 604 10.05 -49.38 6.96
CA GLY A 604 11.11 -49.62 7.95
C GLY A 604 12.50 -49.15 7.51
N ARG A 605 12.61 -48.47 6.35
CA ARG A 605 13.88 -47.89 5.88
C ARG A 605 14.24 -46.65 6.69
N CYS A 606 15.53 -46.44 6.88
CA CYS A 606 16.08 -45.22 7.44
C CYS A 606 16.37 -44.18 6.35
N LEU A 607 16.23 -42.91 6.73
CA LEU A 607 16.80 -41.80 6.00
C LEU A 607 18.30 -41.72 6.29
N GLU A 608 19.12 -41.82 5.25
CA GLU A 608 20.56 -42.04 5.37
C GLU A 608 21.33 -41.13 4.40
N VAL A 609 22.56 -40.78 4.75
CA VAL A 609 23.49 -40.02 3.90
C VAL A 609 24.59 -40.96 3.41
N VAL A 610 24.81 -41.00 2.09
CA VAL A 610 25.85 -41.84 1.47
C VAL A 610 26.78 -41.02 0.60
N PRO A 611 28.08 -41.34 0.52
CA PRO A 611 28.98 -40.73 -0.46
C PRO A 611 28.48 -40.99 -1.89
N ALA A 612 28.51 -39.96 -2.74
CA ALA A 612 28.09 -40.06 -4.13
C ALA A 612 28.80 -39.01 -5.00
N ASN A 613 28.95 -39.31 -6.29
CA ASN A 613 29.54 -38.37 -7.25
C ASN A 613 28.51 -37.32 -7.72
N VAL A 614 28.13 -36.43 -6.80
CA VAL A 614 27.16 -35.33 -7.00
C VAL A 614 27.73 -34.03 -6.41
N ASN A 615 27.06 -32.89 -6.64
CA ASN A 615 27.58 -31.53 -6.36
C ASN A 615 28.28 -31.35 -5.00
N PHE A 616 27.77 -31.97 -3.92
CA PHE A 616 28.33 -31.85 -2.56
C PHE A 616 28.87 -33.17 -2.00
N GLY A 617 29.18 -34.14 -2.87
CA GLY A 617 29.82 -35.41 -2.51
C GLY A 617 28.94 -36.40 -1.75
N HIS A 618 27.69 -36.05 -1.44
CA HIS A 618 26.78 -36.86 -0.64
C HIS A 618 25.37 -36.86 -1.22
N LEU A 619 24.68 -37.98 -1.07
CA LEU A 619 23.30 -38.18 -1.50
C LEU A 619 22.43 -38.60 -0.31
N LEU A 620 21.23 -38.04 -0.26
CA LEU A 620 20.18 -38.43 0.67
C LEU A 620 19.41 -39.63 0.11
N VAL A 621 19.35 -40.73 0.86
CA VAL A 621 18.76 -41.99 0.39
C VAL A 621 17.91 -42.67 1.47
N LEU A 622 17.05 -43.59 1.03
CA LEU A 622 16.25 -44.49 1.83
C LEU A 622 16.80 -45.92 1.72
N GLN A 623 17.31 -46.47 2.82
CA GLN A 623 17.94 -47.79 2.85
C GLN A 623 17.83 -48.43 4.26
N PRO A 624 18.26 -49.69 4.45
CA PRO A 624 18.33 -50.28 5.80
C PRO A 624 19.17 -49.42 6.75
N CYS A 625 18.75 -49.37 8.02
CA CYS A 625 19.36 -48.53 9.04
C CYS A 625 20.80 -48.91 9.33
N THR A 626 21.70 -47.94 9.24
CA THR A 626 23.15 -48.06 9.49
C THR A 626 23.58 -47.38 10.80
N GLY A 627 22.63 -46.81 11.55
CA GLY A 627 22.89 -46.14 12.82
C GLY A 627 23.27 -44.66 12.68
N GLN A 628 23.03 -44.03 11.52
CA GLN A 628 23.23 -42.58 11.41
C GLN A 628 22.21 -41.83 12.27
N ARG A 629 22.67 -40.68 12.79
CA ARG A 629 21.91 -39.87 13.75
C ARG A 629 21.55 -38.54 13.11
N TRP A 630 20.29 -38.16 13.28
CA TRP A 630 19.75 -36.90 12.80
C TRP A 630 19.43 -35.96 13.97
N ALA A 631 19.62 -34.67 13.75
CA ALA A 631 19.25 -33.63 14.70
C ALA A 631 18.52 -32.51 13.97
N ILE A 632 17.48 -31.99 14.61
CA ILE A 632 16.75 -30.81 14.13
C ILE A 632 17.08 -29.66 15.08
N LYS A 633 17.59 -28.56 14.52
CA LYS A 633 18.26 -27.46 15.25
C LYS A 633 17.48 -26.92 16.46
N ASN A 634 16.20 -26.66 16.31
CA ASN A 634 15.37 -26.03 17.35
C ASN A 634 14.28 -27.00 17.84
N THR A 635 13.91 -26.86 19.10
CA THR A 635 12.80 -27.60 19.73
C THR A 635 11.77 -26.62 20.26
N MET A 636 10.50 -26.87 19.96
CA MET A 636 9.36 -26.12 20.49
C MET A 636 9.24 -26.42 21.98
N ARG A 637 9.07 -25.39 22.80
CA ARG A 637 8.72 -25.59 24.20
C ARG A 637 7.33 -26.20 24.24
N GLN A 638 7.20 -27.41 24.79
CA GLN A 638 5.88 -27.85 25.24
C GLN A 638 5.44 -26.89 26.35
N PRO A 639 4.17 -26.47 26.40
CA PRO A 639 3.64 -25.82 27.59
C PRO A 639 3.97 -26.74 28.76
N LEU A 640 4.66 -26.21 29.76
CA LEU A 640 4.71 -26.89 31.05
C LEU A 640 3.25 -27.06 31.45
N VAL A 641 2.74 -28.29 31.41
CA VAL A 641 1.47 -28.63 32.01
C VAL A 641 1.69 -28.47 33.51
N THR A 642 1.42 -27.27 34.01
CA THR A 642 1.33 -26.96 35.45
C THR A 642 -0.11 -27.02 35.89
#